data_AF-A0A6H9LP60-F1
#
_entry.id   AF-A0A6H9LP60-F1
#
_cell.length_a   1.000
_cell.length_b   1.000
_cell.length_c   1.000
_cell.angle_alpha   90.00
_cell.angle_beta   90.00
_cell.angle_gamma   90.00
#
_symmetry.space_group_name_H-M   'P 1'
#
loop_
_entity.id
_entity.type
_entity.pdbx_description
1 polymer ?
#
loop_
_entity_poly.entity_id
_entity_poly.type
_entity_poly.pdbx_seq_one_letter_code
_entity_poly.pdbx_strand_id
1 'polypeptide(L)'
;MKKTITLLLTLLVIAASSFSTTHVVNSLPYTFSGSMMTSQADTIVLGSSRLTSATSGIHLQSTYGYPINDVVLDLRGSTIAFGTAGGDGNYGVRVSGASGNIPYNVKIIGGNILHEPSNATASGNRCVNITTGHDIIVEDVNAIVRGYNGKAFVSGGPFVYNNQILGGTYRSEVTAFNSRCNFDAPVIHLADLRLADMTSAGGSYHYLVDGVTINGGPHAGLVIHGRSGQIGGLVYLQNNNIMTDARNDMYPTYSGTCYSTSNPYGIACSGLAPGATIYNNTITSGTQYGGNRGILLEGADGTPSNPIIVRKNYVDVHEGPNVEYGDGLPLHALRARYGPGYITIDSNTFIGTGDNNAATDHTGLLVHLVRFSGGTPGATKVIMRHNTMRSVATQNGVESSAITYDAIDYDSLYFTEYNNIKSSGNIYKFGDFNGQSHGQVIEGDTVGFESLTVSPKTYHLGHLSNNFDCAGNVAKDVTYIDGASDTDIHFANSGTEDITLQKTIQVLVRGSNNFAVENANVSIINNYGNVVMNTQTNSAGVAAGPVTYWFESRTSTDSTSYNNFSLVVEKGSDIYTTDLIINASVPTMKVCTLSNTAGEIDSIPPADVDDLSAVPGTAEGSINLSWVAPGDDGANGTASHYIVKYSQSPFDAGSFDAATSAANPPTPVVGGANQNMVLSGLTPGALYYVALKTVDYSDNSSGISNIVSAEAYVDLGSGGEDSTDMYISQGMVPPAGASVSSTQPTLSALNILAAGTNNYFFELASDASFSNMISTSGAVTESNSNYTAWQVDQDLSQGQTYFWRVRVNSNPYSQVASFSILATAAANYEPKAYPNPIDFSAGTLVTFDLPSASSDLLITTISGETVLLKSDISGSFQWNGKNEAGGTVAIGQTYLWYVTSEGVTYKGKIAVIG
;
A
#
# COMPACT_ATOMS: atom_id res chain seq x y z
N MET A 1 -4.78 34.67 1.47
CA MET A 1 -4.36 34.59 0.05
C MET A 1 -3.65 33.25 -0.13
N LYS A 2 -4.42 32.24 -0.55
CA LYS A 2 -3.99 30.84 -0.63
C LYS A 2 -3.17 30.65 -1.91
N LYS A 3 -1.88 30.36 -1.77
CA LYS A 3 -1.06 29.86 -2.89
C LYS A 3 -1.20 28.34 -2.90
N THR A 4 -2.03 27.86 -3.80
CA THR A 4 -2.22 26.46 -4.17
C THR A 4 -0.88 25.91 -4.69
N ILE A 5 -0.36 24.85 -4.09
CA ILE A 5 0.78 24.09 -4.61
C ILE A 5 0.20 23.10 -5.61
N THR A 6 0.23 23.48 -6.87
CA THR A 6 -0.12 22.64 -8.01
C THR A 6 1.06 21.69 -8.24
N LEU A 7 0.89 20.40 -7.97
CA LEU A 7 1.75 19.38 -8.55
C LEU A 7 1.46 19.37 -10.05
N LEU A 8 2.25 20.11 -10.83
CA LEU A 8 2.25 19.97 -12.27
C LEU A 8 2.83 18.57 -12.54
N LEU A 9 1.93 17.59 -12.72
CA LEU A 9 2.27 16.40 -13.47
C LEU A 9 2.44 16.92 -14.91
N THR A 10 3.67 17.24 -15.30
CA THR A 10 4.03 17.39 -16.70
C THR A 10 3.87 16.01 -17.34
N LEU A 11 2.63 15.64 -17.68
CA LEU A 11 2.45 15.02 -18.98
C LEU A 11 2.87 16.11 -19.95
N LEU A 12 4.14 16.13 -20.32
CA LEU A 12 4.49 16.64 -21.63
C LEU A 12 3.83 15.66 -22.59
N VAL A 13 2.57 15.95 -22.91
CA VAL A 13 2.12 15.90 -24.29
C VAL A 13 3.30 16.47 -25.07
N ILE A 14 4.11 15.58 -25.66
CA ILE A 14 4.65 15.90 -26.96
C ILE A 14 3.39 16.04 -27.82
N ALA A 15 2.76 17.22 -27.72
CA ALA A 15 2.28 17.88 -28.90
C ALA A 15 3.45 17.70 -29.84
N ALA A 16 3.21 17.13 -31.01
CA ALA A 16 4.23 16.95 -32.00
C ALA A 16 4.88 18.31 -32.36
N SER A 17 5.69 18.90 -31.48
CA SER A 17 6.93 19.50 -31.83
C SER A 17 7.74 18.32 -32.32
N SER A 18 7.73 18.15 -33.63
CA SER A 18 8.80 17.46 -34.32
C SER A 18 10.11 17.85 -33.63
N PHE A 19 10.76 16.94 -32.91
CA PHE A 19 12.17 17.12 -32.53
C PHE A 19 12.89 17.44 -33.83
N SER A 20 13.30 18.69 -34.02
CA SER A 20 13.63 19.15 -35.37
C SER A 20 15.05 18.74 -35.76
N THR A 21 15.90 18.50 -34.76
CA THR A 21 17.31 18.19 -34.95
C THR A 21 17.74 16.97 -34.18
N THR A 22 18.27 15.99 -34.90
CA THR A 22 18.95 14.81 -34.35
C THR A 22 20.46 15.02 -34.40
N HIS A 23 21.11 14.96 -33.25
CA HIS A 23 22.57 14.98 -33.12
C HIS A 23 23.10 13.55 -33.03
N VAL A 24 23.97 13.17 -33.97
CA VAL A 24 24.58 11.83 -33.99
C VAL A 24 25.96 11.89 -33.37
N VAL A 25 26.14 11.21 -32.24
CA VAL A 25 27.42 11.09 -31.54
C VAL A 25 28.22 9.93 -32.13
N ASN A 26 29.37 10.21 -32.76
CA ASN A 26 30.21 9.19 -33.40
C ASN A 26 31.47 8.82 -32.60
N SER A 27 31.76 9.55 -31.52
CA SER A 27 32.94 9.34 -30.68
C SER A 27 32.70 9.88 -29.26
N LEU A 28 33.36 9.29 -28.27
CA LEU A 28 33.36 9.75 -26.87
C LEU A 28 34.79 10.15 -26.43
N PRO A 29 34.95 11.06 -25.45
CA PRO A 29 33.91 11.82 -24.75
C PRO A 29 33.18 12.79 -25.68
N TYR A 30 31.93 13.12 -25.35
CA TYR A 30 31.13 14.08 -26.10
C TYR A 30 30.42 15.04 -25.16
N THR A 31 30.53 16.34 -25.41
CA THR A 31 29.79 17.36 -24.67
C THR A 31 28.74 17.97 -25.59
N PHE A 32 27.49 17.89 -25.17
CA PHE A 32 26.41 18.66 -25.74
C PHE A 32 26.19 19.89 -24.85
N SER A 33 26.44 21.08 -25.38
CA SER A 33 26.21 22.34 -24.67
C SER A 33 24.97 23.06 -25.21
N GLY A 34 24.32 23.90 -24.40
CA GLY A 34 23.14 24.67 -24.84
C GLY A 34 23.37 25.54 -26.08
N SER A 35 24.62 25.94 -26.37
CA SER A 35 24.98 26.66 -27.60
C SER A 35 24.85 25.82 -28.87
N MET A 36 24.79 24.49 -28.74
CA MET A 36 24.58 23.53 -29.82
C MET A 36 23.11 23.25 -30.08
N MET A 37 22.22 23.73 -29.20
CA MET A 37 20.79 23.61 -29.42
C MET A 37 20.40 24.43 -30.63
N THR A 38 19.71 23.78 -31.56
CA THR A 38 19.30 24.39 -32.83
C THR A 38 17.80 24.65 -32.89
N SER A 39 17.04 24.17 -31.89
CA SER A 39 15.59 24.22 -31.82
C SER A 39 15.10 24.32 -30.36
N GLN A 40 13.77 24.37 -30.19
CA GLN A 40 13.15 24.25 -28.86
C GLN A 40 13.22 22.82 -28.28
N ALA A 41 13.59 21.78 -29.04
CA ALA A 41 13.74 20.42 -28.54
C ALA A 41 14.65 19.55 -29.43
N ASP A 42 15.77 19.06 -28.89
CA ASP A 42 16.80 18.31 -29.65
C ASP A 42 16.90 16.84 -29.18
N THR A 43 17.14 15.92 -30.11
CA THR A 43 17.40 14.50 -29.80
C THR A 43 18.87 14.17 -30.06
N ILE A 44 19.50 13.43 -29.15
CA ILE A 44 20.87 12.93 -29.25
C ILE A 44 20.80 11.41 -29.38
N VAL A 45 21.46 10.86 -30.40
CA VAL A 45 21.56 9.41 -30.64
C VAL A 45 23.01 9.01 -30.84
N LEU A 46 23.34 7.73 -30.61
CA LEU A 46 24.66 7.20 -30.94
C LEU A 46 24.73 6.79 -32.42
N GLY A 47 25.86 7.07 -33.08
CA GLY A 47 26.12 6.67 -34.47
C GLY A 47 26.49 5.19 -34.62
N SER A 48 26.70 4.47 -33.52
CA SER A 48 26.98 3.03 -33.49
C SER A 48 26.25 2.37 -32.30
N SER A 49 26.07 1.05 -32.37
CA SER A 49 25.47 0.27 -31.28
C SER A 49 26.32 0.26 -30.00
N ARG A 50 27.60 0.65 -30.10
CA ARG A 50 28.52 0.79 -28.97
C ARG A 50 29.57 1.85 -29.25
N LEU A 51 29.72 2.78 -28.32
CA LEU A 51 30.85 3.72 -28.26
C LEU A 51 31.65 3.50 -26.98
N THR A 52 32.96 3.65 -27.08
CA THR A 52 33.91 3.45 -25.97
C THR A 52 34.73 4.71 -25.73
N SER A 53 34.94 5.06 -24.46
CA SER A 53 35.82 6.17 -24.03
C SER A 53 36.88 5.70 -23.05
N ALA A 54 38.10 6.23 -23.20
CA ALA A 54 39.16 6.07 -22.21
C ALA A 54 38.84 6.78 -20.89
N THR A 55 38.06 7.87 -20.94
CA THR A 55 37.69 8.72 -19.79
C THR A 55 36.16 8.74 -19.62
N SER A 56 35.50 9.88 -19.76
CA SER A 56 34.04 10.03 -19.63
C SER A 56 33.30 9.77 -20.95
N GLY A 57 31.99 9.53 -20.85
CA GLY A 57 31.07 9.42 -21.98
C GLY A 57 30.48 10.77 -22.37
N ILE A 58 29.16 10.91 -22.21
CA ILE A 58 28.40 12.08 -22.66
C ILE A 58 28.18 13.07 -21.51
N HIS A 59 28.37 14.35 -21.79
CA HIS A 59 28.07 15.45 -20.87
C HIS A 59 27.02 16.38 -21.48
N LEU A 60 25.84 16.41 -20.89
CA LEU A 60 24.80 17.40 -21.15
C LEU A 60 25.05 18.60 -20.22
N GLN A 61 25.63 19.66 -20.77
CA GLN A 61 26.11 20.81 -20.02
C GLN A 61 25.35 22.11 -20.34
N SER A 62 24.60 22.64 -19.38
CA SER A 62 24.15 24.03 -19.43
C SER A 62 25.32 24.96 -19.10
N THR A 63 25.52 26.00 -19.92
CA THR A 63 26.52 27.06 -19.68
C THR A 63 25.84 28.42 -19.57
N TYR A 64 26.57 29.42 -19.08
CA TYR A 64 25.99 30.75 -18.85
C TYR A 64 25.43 31.35 -20.16
N GLY A 65 24.14 31.67 -20.17
CA GLY A 65 23.44 32.20 -21.35
C GLY A 65 22.99 31.15 -22.36
N TYR A 66 23.28 29.87 -22.10
CA TYR A 66 22.95 28.74 -22.97
C TYR A 66 22.47 27.54 -22.12
N PRO A 67 21.24 27.58 -21.58
CA PRO A 67 20.68 26.45 -20.88
C PRO A 67 20.41 25.29 -21.84
N ILE A 68 20.45 24.06 -21.31
CA ILE A 68 19.90 22.89 -21.97
C ILE A 68 18.46 22.71 -21.50
N ASN A 69 17.55 22.69 -22.46
CA ASN A 69 16.13 22.43 -22.25
C ASN A 69 15.59 21.45 -23.27
N ASP A 70 14.61 20.64 -22.88
CA ASP A 70 13.84 19.82 -23.81
C ASP A 70 14.72 18.87 -24.68
N VAL A 71 15.70 18.21 -24.03
CA VAL A 71 16.66 17.33 -24.69
C VAL A 71 16.37 15.86 -24.41
N VAL A 72 16.36 15.04 -25.46
CA VAL A 72 16.27 13.58 -25.33
C VAL A 72 17.60 12.94 -25.76
N LEU A 73 18.29 12.29 -24.83
CA LEU A 73 19.35 11.32 -25.12
C LEU A 73 18.71 9.94 -25.30
N ASP A 74 18.49 9.53 -26.54
CA ASP A 74 17.88 8.26 -26.91
C ASP A 74 18.99 7.25 -27.27
N LEU A 75 19.21 6.29 -26.38
CA LEU A 75 20.24 5.27 -26.57
C LEU A 75 19.74 4.09 -27.42
N ARG A 76 18.43 3.88 -27.63
CA ARG A 76 17.87 2.80 -28.50
C ARG A 76 18.41 1.39 -28.25
N GLY A 77 18.85 1.06 -27.03
CA GLY A 77 19.53 -0.21 -26.72
C GLY A 77 21.05 -0.22 -26.93
N SER A 78 21.61 0.88 -27.43
CA SER A 78 23.06 1.08 -27.65
C SER A 78 23.83 1.20 -26.34
N THR A 79 25.15 1.07 -26.43
CA THR A 79 26.03 1.06 -25.26
C THR A 79 27.00 2.24 -25.23
N ILE A 80 27.05 2.94 -24.09
CA ILE A 80 28.13 3.84 -23.71
C ILE A 80 29.06 3.07 -22.76
N ALA A 81 30.27 2.75 -23.21
CA ALA A 81 31.33 2.22 -22.37
C ALA A 81 32.35 3.31 -22.04
N PHE A 82 32.70 3.50 -20.77
CA PHE A 82 33.58 4.58 -20.35
C PHE A 82 34.62 4.11 -19.32
N GLY A 83 35.66 4.93 -19.14
CA GLY A 83 36.73 4.72 -18.18
C GLY A 83 37.73 3.64 -18.59
N THR A 84 37.85 3.26 -19.86
CA THR A 84 38.66 2.09 -20.26
C THR A 84 40.15 2.22 -19.99
N ALA A 85 40.69 3.43 -19.86
CA ALA A 85 42.06 3.65 -19.44
C ALA A 85 42.23 3.77 -17.90
N GLY A 86 41.15 3.58 -17.14
CA GLY A 86 41.07 3.85 -15.72
C GLY A 86 40.83 5.33 -15.42
N GLY A 87 41.27 5.78 -14.25
CA GLY A 87 41.10 7.17 -13.77
C GLY A 87 39.93 7.34 -12.81
N ASP A 88 39.92 8.50 -12.15
CA ASP A 88 39.03 8.78 -11.04
C ASP A 88 37.94 9.79 -11.43
N GLY A 89 36.72 9.58 -10.94
CA GLY A 89 35.60 10.52 -11.13
C GLY A 89 35.07 10.63 -12.56
N ASN A 90 35.38 9.69 -13.45
CA ASN A 90 34.77 9.62 -14.78
C ASN A 90 33.26 9.36 -14.67
N TYR A 91 32.55 9.71 -15.74
CA TYR A 91 31.10 9.50 -15.84
C TYR A 91 30.69 8.93 -17.19
N GLY A 92 29.65 8.09 -17.20
CA GLY A 92 29.05 7.59 -18.44
C GLY A 92 28.17 8.64 -19.10
N VAL A 93 27.17 9.11 -18.37
CA VAL A 93 26.34 10.26 -18.74
C VAL A 93 26.29 11.23 -17.56
N ARG A 94 26.53 12.51 -17.83
CA ARG A 94 26.43 13.58 -16.83
C ARG A 94 25.46 14.66 -17.29
N VAL A 95 24.60 15.10 -16.38
CA VAL A 95 23.77 16.30 -16.54
C VAL A 95 24.19 17.34 -15.50
N SER A 96 24.51 18.55 -15.96
CA SER A 96 24.90 19.63 -15.06
C SER A 96 24.71 21.02 -15.67
N GLY A 97 24.41 21.99 -14.83
CA GLY A 97 24.47 23.42 -15.15
C GLY A 97 24.95 24.28 -14.00
N ALA A 98 25.13 25.57 -14.29
CA ALA A 98 25.50 26.59 -13.32
C ALA A 98 24.26 27.27 -12.72
N SER A 99 24.43 27.95 -11.58
CA SER A 99 23.35 28.74 -10.95
C SER A 99 22.76 29.75 -11.95
N GLY A 100 21.44 29.76 -12.09
CA GLY A 100 20.71 30.57 -13.07
C GLY A 100 20.62 29.98 -14.49
N ASN A 101 21.30 28.86 -14.77
CA ASN A 101 21.22 28.12 -16.04
C ASN A 101 21.19 26.62 -15.74
N ILE A 102 20.06 26.18 -15.19
CA ILE A 102 19.86 24.80 -14.70
C ILE A 102 19.25 23.98 -15.84
N PRO A 103 19.75 22.76 -16.13
CA PRO A 103 19.14 21.89 -17.12
C PRO A 103 17.70 21.57 -16.71
N TYR A 104 16.75 21.64 -17.66
CA TYR A 104 15.37 21.29 -17.39
C TYR A 104 14.75 20.45 -18.51
N ASN A 105 13.81 19.57 -18.18
CA ASN A 105 13.15 18.67 -19.13
C ASN A 105 14.15 17.88 -20.00
N VAL A 106 15.06 17.16 -19.35
CA VAL A 106 16.06 16.30 -20.01
C VAL A 106 15.68 14.84 -19.82
N LYS A 107 15.64 14.08 -20.90
CA LYS A 107 15.30 12.65 -20.86
C LYS A 107 16.46 11.79 -21.35
N ILE A 108 16.81 10.74 -20.61
CA ILE A 108 17.80 9.72 -20.98
C ILE A 108 17.04 8.40 -21.09
N ILE A 109 16.98 7.80 -22.29
CA ILE A 109 16.10 6.65 -22.56
C ILE A 109 16.89 5.45 -23.07
N GLY A 110 16.64 4.30 -22.45
CA GLY A 110 17.07 2.99 -22.91
C GLY A 110 18.59 2.76 -22.85
N GLY A 111 19.03 1.63 -23.39
CA GLY A 111 20.46 1.35 -23.61
C GLY A 111 21.25 0.99 -22.36
N ASN A 112 22.57 0.89 -22.55
CA ASN A 112 23.50 0.42 -21.54
C ASN A 112 24.59 1.47 -21.26
N ILE A 113 24.88 1.73 -19.99
CA ILE A 113 25.98 2.59 -19.57
C ILE A 113 26.91 1.76 -18.67
N LEU A 114 28.10 1.48 -19.19
CA LEU A 114 29.03 0.53 -18.59
C LEU A 114 30.34 1.22 -18.19
N HIS A 115 30.72 1.09 -16.91
CA HIS A 115 32.08 1.39 -16.48
C HIS A 115 32.96 0.16 -16.71
N GLU A 116 34.01 0.29 -17.52
CA GLU A 116 34.90 -0.82 -17.92
C GLU A 116 36.37 -0.47 -17.71
N PRO A 117 36.81 -0.24 -16.45
CA PRO A 117 38.17 0.19 -16.20
C PRO A 117 39.18 -0.92 -16.49
N SER A 118 40.32 -0.57 -17.08
CA SER A 118 41.44 -1.49 -17.30
C SER A 118 42.19 -1.88 -16.02
N ASN A 119 41.92 -1.21 -14.90
CA ASN A 119 42.44 -1.55 -13.58
C ASN A 119 41.37 -1.40 -12.48
N ALA A 120 41.48 -2.19 -11.41
CA ALA A 120 40.51 -2.19 -10.31
C ALA A 120 40.59 -0.95 -9.39
N THR A 121 41.59 -0.09 -9.56
CA THR A 121 41.84 1.07 -8.68
C THR A 121 41.10 2.35 -9.10
N ALA A 122 40.45 2.36 -10.26
CA ALA A 122 39.68 3.50 -10.77
C ALA A 122 38.53 3.88 -9.81
N SER A 123 38.60 5.06 -9.20
CA SER A 123 37.81 5.43 -8.02
C SER A 123 36.72 6.49 -8.29
N GLY A 124 35.54 6.33 -7.70
CA GLY A 124 34.50 7.37 -7.65
C GLY A 124 33.76 7.59 -8.97
N ASN A 125 33.85 6.62 -9.90
CA ASN A 125 33.26 6.65 -11.23
C ASN A 125 31.74 6.41 -11.18
N ARG A 126 30.99 7.04 -12.10
CA ARG A 126 29.52 7.13 -12.05
C ARG A 126 28.89 6.81 -13.40
N CYS A 127 27.96 5.86 -13.49
CA CYS A 127 27.34 5.61 -14.79
C CYS A 127 26.42 6.78 -15.18
N VAL A 128 25.48 7.14 -14.31
CA VAL A 128 24.65 8.35 -14.46
C VAL A 128 24.95 9.32 -13.32
N ASN A 129 25.19 10.58 -13.65
CA ASN A 129 25.54 11.64 -12.69
C ASN A 129 24.74 12.92 -12.96
N ILE A 130 23.74 13.21 -12.12
CA ILE A 130 22.96 14.45 -12.19
C ILE A 130 23.42 15.37 -11.05
N THR A 131 24.15 16.44 -11.37
CA THR A 131 24.65 17.36 -10.33
C THR A 131 23.74 18.56 -10.09
N THR A 132 22.95 18.95 -11.09
CA THR A 132 21.92 20.00 -11.02
C THR A 132 20.94 19.76 -12.16
N GLY A 133 19.67 20.11 -11.94
CA GLY A 133 18.63 19.97 -12.96
C GLY A 133 17.31 19.48 -12.41
N HIS A 134 16.22 19.87 -13.07
CA HIS A 134 14.87 19.49 -12.69
C HIS A 134 14.07 18.95 -13.87
N ASP A 135 13.03 18.18 -13.58
CA ASP A 135 12.25 17.45 -14.59
C ASP A 135 13.16 16.56 -15.46
N ILE A 136 14.19 15.97 -14.85
CA ILE A 136 15.09 15.03 -15.53
C ILE A 136 14.53 13.63 -15.38
N ILE A 137 14.35 12.93 -16.50
CA ILE A 137 13.83 11.56 -16.54
C ILE A 137 14.93 10.63 -17.05
N VAL A 138 15.23 9.59 -16.29
CA VAL A 138 16.08 8.47 -16.71
C VAL A 138 15.20 7.23 -16.79
N GLU A 139 14.94 6.74 -18.00
CA GLU A 139 13.96 5.70 -18.28
C GLU A 139 14.61 4.50 -18.97
N ASP A 140 14.41 3.30 -18.43
CA ASP A 140 14.86 2.01 -18.99
C ASP A 140 16.36 1.92 -19.29
N VAL A 141 17.17 2.65 -18.51
CA VAL A 141 18.63 2.64 -18.63
C VAL A 141 19.22 1.51 -17.79
N ASN A 142 20.08 0.70 -18.41
CA ASN A 142 20.86 -0.32 -17.69
C ASN A 142 22.26 0.21 -17.38
N ALA A 143 22.65 0.17 -16.10
CA ALA A 143 23.94 0.70 -15.63
C ALA A 143 24.73 -0.37 -14.88
N ILE A 144 26.00 -0.56 -15.26
CA ILE A 144 26.93 -1.41 -14.52
C ILE A 144 28.16 -0.61 -14.13
N VAL A 145 28.36 -0.43 -12.84
CA VAL A 145 29.54 0.25 -12.30
C VAL A 145 30.56 -0.74 -11.75
N ARG A 146 31.85 -0.50 -12.03
CA ARG A 146 33.01 -1.31 -11.61
C ARG A 146 34.07 -0.48 -10.90
N GLY A 147 35.14 -1.12 -10.43
CA GLY A 147 36.30 -0.46 -9.85
C GLY A 147 36.11 -0.16 -8.36
N TYR A 148 36.44 1.05 -7.95
CA TYR A 148 36.50 1.47 -6.55
C TYR A 148 35.52 2.64 -6.28
N ASN A 149 34.83 2.69 -5.13
CA ASN A 149 33.86 3.76 -4.76
C ASN A 149 32.81 4.12 -5.85
N GLY A 150 32.50 3.19 -6.76
CA GLY A 150 31.66 3.46 -7.93
C GLY A 150 30.17 3.48 -7.61
N LYS A 151 29.40 4.26 -8.38
CA LYS A 151 27.93 4.34 -8.28
C LYS A 151 27.27 4.15 -9.65
N ALA A 152 26.21 3.36 -9.73
CA ALA A 152 25.46 3.21 -10.97
C ALA A 152 24.67 4.48 -11.26
N PHE A 153 24.08 5.07 -10.22
CA PHE A 153 23.42 6.37 -10.30
C PHE A 153 23.82 7.24 -9.11
N VAL A 154 24.12 8.50 -9.38
CA VAL A 154 24.30 9.49 -8.31
C VAL A 154 23.63 10.80 -8.67
N SER A 155 22.99 11.40 -7.68
CA SER A 155 22.60 12.79 -7.73
C SER A 155 22.66 13.45 -6.36
N GLY A 156 22.85 14.77 -6.37
CA GLY A 156 22.72 15.60 -5.19
C GLY A 156 23.11 17.03 -5.45
N GLY A 157 22.69 17.91 -4.56
CA GLY A 157 22.96 19.35 -4.60
C GLY A 157 21.70 20.21 -4.74
N PRO A 158 21.85 21.54 -4.72
CA PRO A 158 20.72 22.45 -4.82
C PRO A 158 20.08 22.38 -6.22
N PHE A 159 18.77 22.63 -6.30
CA PHE A 159 18.00 22.65 -7.55
C PHE A 159 17.86 21.29 -8.27
N VAL A 160 17.79 20.19 -7.51
CA VAL A 160 17.36 18.89 -8.02
C VAL A 160 15.94 18.58 -7.54
N TYR A 161 14.98 18.59 -8.47
CA TYR A 161 13.58 18.36 -8.17
C TYR A 161 12.80 17.87 -9.38
N ASN A 162 11.66 17.23 -9.14
CA ASN A 162 10.83 16.55 -10.13
C ASN A 162 11.60 15.53 -10.98
N ASN A 163 12.72 15.02 -10.49
CA ASN A 163 13.56 14.08 -11.23
C ASN A 163 13.03 12.66 -11.07
N GLN A 164 13.21 11.82 -12.08
CA GLN A 164 12.62 10.49 -12.13
C GLN A 164 13.64 9.45 -12.61
N ILE A 165 13.61 8.30 -11.96
CA ILE A 165 14.31 7.08 -12.37
C ILE A 165 13.22 6.03 -12.58
N LEU A 166 12.99 5.65 -13.84
CA LEU A 166 11.86 4.81 -14.25
C LEU A 166 12.41 3.54 -14.92
N GLY A 167 12.15 2.37 -14.34
CA GLY A 167 12.60 1.10 -14.90
C GLY A 167 14.13 0.95 -14.92
N GLY A 168 14.61 0.03 -15.77
CA GLY A 168 16.04 -0.24 -15.94
C GLY A 168 16.68 -1.09 -14.82
N THR A 169 17.91 -1.55 -15.09
CA THR A 169 18.70 -2.37 -14.17
C THR A 169 19.97 -1.65 -13.74
N TYR A 170 20.16 -1.48 -12.44
CA TYR A 170 21.33 -0.84 -11.84
C TYR A 170 22.12 -1.86 -11.04
N ARG A 171 23.36 -2.10 -11.44
CA ARG A 171 24.24 -3.11 -10.85
C ARG A 171 25.57 -2.50 -10.41
N SER A 172 26.02 -2.91 -9.23
CA SER A 172 27.37 -2.62 -8.75
C SER A 172 28.23 -3.88 -8.73
N GLU A 173 29.35 -3.81 -9.44
CA GLU A 173 30.47 -4.77 -9.44
C GLU A 173 31.73 -4.10 -8.87
N VAL A 174 31.56 -3.11 -8.00
CA VAL A 174 32.65 -2.47 -7.27
C VAL A 174 33.36 -3.51 -6.39
N THR A 175 34.68 -3.51 -6.43
CA THR A 175 35.51 -4.52 -5.77
C THR A 175 36.11 -4.06 -4.44
N ALA A 176 36.07 -2.76 -4.15
CA ALA A 176 36.49 -2.18 -2.87
C ALA A 176 35.97 -0.73 -2.71
N PHE A 177 35.88 -0.24 -1.47
CA PHE A 177 35.47 1.15 -1.18
C PHE A 177 36.03 1.69 0.14
N ASN A 178 36.16 3.03 0.25
CA ASN A 178 36.90 3.72 1.32
C ASN A 178 36.11 3.91 2.62
N SER A 179 34.80 4.10 2.55
CA SER A 179 33.99 4.49 3.70
C SER A 179 32.54 4.02 3.58
N ARG A 180 32.11 3.21 4.56
CA ARG A 180 30.67 2.96 4.80
C ARG A 180 29.99 4.24 5.29
N CYS A 181 30.65 4.98 6.18
CA CYS A 181 30.18 6.25 6.73
C CYS A 181 29.82 7.30 5.66
N ASN A 182 30.56 7.31 4.54
CA ASN A 182 30.34 8.29 3.47
C ASN A 182 29.46 7.77 2.34
N PHE A 183 28.91 6.55 2.45
CA PHE A 183 28.18 5.87 1.38
C PHE A 183 29.00 5.89 0.07
N ASP A 184 30.21 5.34 0.13
CA ASP A 184 31.12 5.35 -1.01
C ASP A 184 30.75 4.34 -2.09
N ALA A 185 30.02 3.26 -1.77
CA ALA A 185 29.61 2.26 -2.76
C ALA A 185 28.11 1.81 -2.74
N PRO A 186 27.13 2.71 -2.52
CA PRO A 186 25.74 2.41 -2.83
C PRO A 186 25.53 2.29 -4.34
N VAL A 187 24.50 1.54 -4.76
CA VAL A 187 24.17 1.41 -6.18
C VAL A 187 23.57 2.71 -6.71
N ILE A 188 22.57 3.24 -6.01
CA ILE A 188 21.93 4.53 -6.27
C ILE A 188 22.10 5.42 -5.03
N HIS A 189 22.65 6.62 -5.21
CA HIS A 189 22.86 7.59 -4.13
C HIS A 189 22.24 8.94 -4.48
N LEU A 190 21.22 9.34 -3.72
CA LEU A 190 20.52 10.61 -3.83
C LEU A 190 20.79 11.41 -2.55
N ALA A 191 21.65 12.42 -2.62
CA ALA A 191 22.21 13.09 -1.45
C ALA A 191 22.03 14.61 -1.46
N ASP A 192 22.28 15.23 -0.31
CA ASP A 192 22.20 16.69 -0.12
C ASP A 192 20.83 17.27 -0.50
N LEU A 193 19.77 16.49 -0.25
CA LEU A 193 18.39 16.88 -0.55
C LEU A 193 17.85 17.81 0.54
N ARG A 194 17.17 18.88 0.15
CA ARG A 194 16.64 19.88 1.09
C ARG A 194 15.29 20.39 0.63
N LEU A 195 14.25 20.11 1.41
CA LEU A 195 12.87 20.52 1.11
C LEU A 195 12.71 22.01 0.80
N ALA A 196 13.42 22.88 1.52
CA ALA A 196 13.37 24.32 1.30
C ALA A 196 13.91 24.74 -0.08
N ASP A 197 14.96 24.07 -0.57
CA ASP A 197 15.58 24.41 -1.86
C ASP A 197 14.65 23.99 -3.01
N MET A 198 13.95 22.86 -2.87
CA MET A 198 12.93 22.38 -3.81
C MET A 198 11.69 23.27 -3.81
N THR A 199 11.07 23.50 -2.65
CA THR A 199 9.81 24.25 -2.54
C THR A 199 9.96 25.71 -2.98
N SER A 200 11.10 26.35 -2.67
CA SER A 200 11.38 27.71 -3.13
C SER A 200 11.57 27.81 -4.64
N ALA A 201 11.97 26.71 -5.29
CA ALA A 201 12.07 26.60 -6.74
C ALA A 201 10.76 26.17 -7.43
N GLY A 202 9.68 25.92 -6.68
CA GLY A 202 8.40 25.42 -7.22
C GLY A 202 8.40 23.92 -7.50
N GLY A 203 9.39 23.18 -7.02
CA GLY A 203 9.45 21.72 -7.12
C GLY A 203 8.41 21.03 -6.24
N SER A 204 7.96 19.88 -6.70
CA SER A 204 6.92 19.07 -6.06
C SER A 204 7.50 17.96 -5.20
N TYR A 205 8.56 17.30 -5.70
CA TYR A 205 9.33 16.28 -5.01
C TYR A 205 10.78 16.34 -5.49
N HIS A 206 11.71 15.66 -4.81
CA HIS A 206 13.10 15.57 -5.30
C HIS A 206 13.22 14.47 -6.34
N TYR A 207 12.82 13.25 -5.95
CA TYR A 207 12.95 12.05 -6.77
C TYR A 207 11.72 11.14 -6.71
N LEU A 208 11.31 10.65 -7.87
CA LEU A 208 10.52 9.42 -8.04
C LEU A 208 11.46 8.32 -8.53
N VAL A 209 11.48 7.18 -7.84
CA VAL A 209 12.18 5.96 -8.24
C VAL A 209 11.15 4.86 -8.37
N ASP A 210 10.85 4.45 -9.60
CA ASP A 210 9.75 3.56 -9.93
C ASP A 210 10.22 2.39 -10.82
N GLY A 211 9.88 1.17 -10.44
CA GLY A 211 10.09 -0.02 -11.28
C GLY A 211 11.55 -0.40 -11.52
N VAL A 212 12.50 0.15 -10.75
CA VAL A 212 13.93 -0.14 -10.97
C VAL A 212 14.31 -1.50 -10.40
N THR A 213 15.21 -2.19 -11.08
CA THR A 213 15.86 -3.39 -10.55
C THR A 213 17.27 -3.05 -10.08
N ILE A 214 17.54 -3.25 -8.79
CA ILE A 214 18.89 -3.20 -8.22
C ILE A 214 19.36 -4.62 -8.00
N ASN A 215 20.46 -4.98 -8.65
CA ASN A 215 21.08 -6.29 -8.50
C ASN A 215 22.52 -6.13 -8.03
N GLY A 216 22.76 -6.51 -6.77
CA GLY A 216 24.07 -6.45 -6.15
C GLY A 216 24.39 -5.04 -5.66
N GLY A 217 24.85 -4.97 -4.41
CA GLY A 217 25.27 -3.74 -3.76
C GLY A 217 26.32 -4.09 -2.70
N PRO A 218 27.60 -3.72 -2.89
CA PRO A 218 28.65 -4.08 -1.94
C PRO A 218 28.50 -3.32 -0.61
N HIS A 219 27.72 -2.23 -0.60
CA HIS A 219 27.35 -1.48 0.60
C HIS A 219 25.83 -1.36 0.76
N ALA A 220 25.15 -0.53 -0.03
CA ALA A 220 23.69 -0.32 0.07
C ALA A 220 23.03 -0.29 -1.31
N GLY A 221 21.74 -0.61 -1.38
CA GLY A 221 20.98 -0.54 -2.63
C GLY A 221 20.71 0.90 -3.02
N LEU A 222 19.72 1.51 -2.36
CA LEU A 222 19.26 2.86 -2.58
C LEU A 222 19.48 3.72 -1.33
N VAL A 223 20.22 4.81 -1.45
CA VAL A 223 20.51 5.74 -0.35
C VAL A 223 19.87 7.09 -0.64
N ILE A 224 19.05 7.55 0.30
CA ILE A 224 18.46 8.89 0.33
C ILE A 224 19.06 9.64 1.53
N HIS A 225 19.74 10.74 1.26
CA HIS A 225 20.38 11.53 2.31
C HIS A 225 19.97 13.00 2.20
N GLY A 226 19.18 13.44 3.16
CA GLY A 226 18.84 14.83 3.40
C GLY A 226 20.06 15.62 3.89
N ARG A 227 20.05 16.92 3.64
CA ARG A 227 21.11 17.81 4.11
C ARG A 227 21.10 17.90 5.64
N SER A 228 22.26 17.66 6.25
CA SER A 228 22.41 17.63 7.71
C SER A 228 21.82 18.87 8.40
N GLY A 229 21.05 18.65 9.47
CA GLY A 229 20.44 19.70 10.29
C GLY A 229 19.28 20.44 9.63
N GLN A 230 18.67 19.89 8.58
CA GLN A 230 17.56 20.47 7.84
C GLN A 230 16.47 19.41 7.54
N ILE A 231 15.25 19.85 7.24
CA ILE A 231 14.21 18.97 6.69
C ILE A 231 14.69 18.50 5.31
N GLY A 232 14.86 17.18 5.15
CA GLY A 232 15.60 16.63 4.02
C GLY A 232 14.74 16.33 2.78
N GLY A 233 14.86 15.12 2.23
CA GLY A 233 14.35 14.78 0.90
C GLY A 233 12.90 14.30 0.89
N LEU A 234 12.06 14.94 0.06
CA LEU A 234 10.75 14.40 -0.34
C LEU A 234 10.94 13.48 -1.54
N VAL A 235 10.75 12.17 -1.34
CA VAL A 235 10.98 11.14 -2.35
C VAL A 235 9.84 10.11 -2.38
N TYR A 236 9.64 9.51 -3.55
CA TYR A 236 8.71 8.41 -3.77
C TYR A 236 9.49 7.21 -4.30
N LEU A 237 9.52 6.12 -3.53
CA LEU A 237 10.24 4.90 -3.86
C LEU A 237 9.19 3.78 -4.04
N GLN A 238 8.91 3.40 -5.28
CA GLN A 238 7.80 2.49 -5.58
C GLN A 238 8.12 1.39 -6.59
N ASN A 239 7.47 0.23 -6.42
CA ASN A 239 7.55 -0.90 -7.35
C ASN A 239 8.98 -1.39 -7.68
N ASN A 240 9.95 -1.12 -6.80
CA ASN A 240 11.34 -1.46 -7.07
C ASN A 240 11.66 -2.87 -6.58
N ASN A 241 12.53 -3.56 -7.31
CA ASN A 241 13.10 -4.85 -6.90
C ASN A 241 14.56 -4.66 -6.50
N ILE A 242 14.87 -4.77 -5.21
CA ILE A 242 16.15 -4.38 -4.63
C ILE A 242 16.78 -5.57 -3.93
N MET A 243 17.82 -6.13 -4.54
CA MET A 243 18.67 -7.14 -3.92
C MET A 243 20.04 -6.53 -3.57
N THR A 244 20.33 -6.45 -2.27
CA THR A 244 21.66 -6.06 -1.76
C THR A 244 22.39 -7.31 -1.28
N ASP A 245 23.69 -7.37 -1.56
CA ASP A 245 24.53 -8.50 -1.17
C ASP A 245 25.86 -7.95 -0.67
N ALA A 246 25.80 -7.38 0.54
CA ALA A 246 26.87 -6.57 1.07
C ALA A 246 28.11 -7.38 1.42
N ARG A 247 29.27 -6.78 1.13
CA ARG A 247 30.59 -7.41 1.30
C ARG A 247 31.44 -6.59 2.24
N ASN A 248 31.39 -6.89 3.54
CA ASN A 248 32.10 -6.10 4.53
C ASN A 248 33.64 -6.26 4.48
N ASP A 249 34.16 -7.30 3.81
CA ASP A 249 35.59 -7.53 3.58
C ASP A 249 36.20 -6.59 2.51
N MET A 250 35.38 -5.95 1.67
CA MET A 250 35.80 -5.00 0.64
C MET A 250 36.24 -3.62 1.19
N TYR A 251 36.32 -3.52 2.52
CA TYR A 251 36.58 -2.31 3.26
C TYR A 251 37.98 -2.34 3.92
N PRO A 252 39.00 -1.65 3.37
CA PRO A 252 40.40 -1.90 3.74
C PRO A 252 40.84 -1.32 5.10
N THR A 253 40.19 -0.27 5.64
CA THR A 253 40.59 0.37 6.92
C THR A 253 39.59 1.41 7.41
N TYR A 254 39.06 1.28 8.65
CA TYR A 254 38.56 2.41 9.44
C TYR A 254 39.11 2.35 10.86
N SER A 255 39.52 3.50 11.38
CA SER A 255 39.93 3.70 12.77
C SER A 255 38.97 4.61 13.55
N GLY A 256 37.72 4.78 13.10
CA GLY A 256 36.69 5.60 13.75
C GLY A 256 35.38 4.85 14.00
N THR A 257 34.43 5.47 14.70
CA THR A 257 33.07 4.97 14.89
C THR A 257 32.19 5.40 13.71
N CYS A 258 31.62 4.45 12.96
CA CYS A 258 30.57 4.74 11.98
C CYS A 258 29.19 4.79 12.65
N TYR A 259 28.33 5.70 12.19
CA TYR A 259 26.91 5.71 12.58
C TYR A 259 26.21 4.50 11.95
N SER A 260 25.17 3.95 12.60
CA SER A 260 24.47 2.77 12.08
C SER A 260 23.67 3.00 10.78
N THR A 261 23.59 4.25 10.30
CA THR A 261 23.16 4.58 8.92
C THR A 261 24.09 4.02 7.87
N SER A 262 25.34 3.77 8.24
CA SER A 262 26.40 3.25 7.38
C SER A 262 26.28 1.74 7.14
N ASN A 263 25.21 1.12 7.62
CA ASN A 263 25.01 -0.32 7.54
C ASN A 263 24.40 -0.68 6.17
N PRO A 264 24.57 -1.92 5.70
CA PRO A 264 24.01 -2.33 4.43
C PRO A 264 22.50 -2.44 4.52
N TYR A 265 21.78 -1.48 3.93
CA TYR A 265 20.33 -1.55 3.76
C TYR A 265 19.98 -1.64 2.27
N GLY A 266 18.87 -2.31 1.96
CA GLY A 266 18.21 -2.22 0.67
C GLY A 266 17.81 -0.77 0.39
N ILE A 267 17.14 -0.15 1.35
CA ILE A 267 16.79 1.27 1.31
C ILE A 267 17.28 1.95 2.60
N ALA A 268 18.24 2.85 2.48
CA ALA A 268 18.71 3.68 3.58
C ALA A 268 18.24 5.12 3.40
N CYS A 269 17.38 5.59 4.30
CA CYS A 269 16.92 6.97 4.32
C CYS A 269 17.41 7.70 5.57
N SER A 270 18.03 8.86 5.38
CA SER A 270 18.37 9.80 6.44
C SER A 270 17.80 11.18 6.09
N GLY A 271 16.95 11.74 6.95
CA GLY A 271 16.30 13.03 6.74
C GLY A 271 15.22 12.99 5.67
N LEU A 272 14.17 12.18 5.81
CA LEU A 272 13.00 12.26 4.91
C LEU A 272 12.12 13.46 5.28
N ALA A 273 11.60 14.13 4.27
CA ALA A 273 10.63 15.22 4.42
C ALA A 273 9.18 14.68 4.51
N PRO A 274 8.23 15.47 5.07
CA PRO A 274 6.83 15.09 5.15
C PRO A 274 6.25 14.66 3.80
N GLY A 275 5.51 13.55 3.77
CA GLY A 275 4.88 12.99 2.56
C GLY A 275 5.75 12.00 1.77
N ALA A 276 7.01 11.78 2.16
CA ALA A 276 7.85 10.77 1.52
C ALA A 276 7.23 9.37 1.65
N THR A 277 7.31 8.57 0.59
CA THR A 277 6.62 7.27 0.49
C THR A 277 7.57 6.18 0.01
N ILE A 278 7.49 5.02 0.68
CA ILE A 278 8.14 3.76 0.32
C ILE A 278 7.03 2.72 0.12
N TYR A 279 6.72 2.39 -1.13
CA TYR A 279 5.52 1.65 -1.50
C TYR A 279 5.78 0.46 -2.43
N ASN A 280 5.25 -0.72 -2.11
CA ASN A 280 5.26 -1.87 -3.02
C ASN A 280 6.66 -2.26 -3.55
N ASN A 281 7.70 -2.12 -2.72
CA ASN A 281 9.05 -2.57 -3.07
C ASN A 281 9.28 -4.00 -2.59
N THR A 282 10.06 -4.75 -3.36
CA THR A 282 10.63 -6.05 -2.96
C THR A 282 12.08 -5.82 -2.55
N ILE A 283 12.43 -6.16 -1.31
CA ILE A 283 13.78 -5.99 -0.76
C ILE A 283 14.27 -7.32 -0.24
N THR A 284 15.37 -7.82 -0.80
CA THR A 284 15.94 -9.12 -0.45
C THR A 284 17.44 -9.08 -0.16
N SER A 285 17.91 -10.01 0.67
CA SER A 285 19.34 -10.34 0.74
C SER A 285 19.78 -11.15 -0.48
N GLY A 286 20.99 -10.90 -0.97
CA GLY A 286 21.64 -11.79 -1.92
C GLY A 286 22.23 -13.03 -1.23
N THR A 287 22.46 -14.10 -1.99
CA THR A 287 22.90 -15.40 -1.45
C THR A 287 24.42 -15.59 -1.48
N GLN A 288 25.20 -14.67 -2.06
CA GLN A 288 26.64 -14.86 -2.23
C GLN A 288 27.42 -14.45 -0.98
N TYR A 289 27.04 -13.35 -0.34
CA TYR A 289 27.66 -12.82 0.89
C TYR A 289 26.66 -12.59 2.01
N GLY A 290 25.36 -12.61 1.70
CA GLY A 290 24.28 -12.72 2.67
C GLY A 290 23.94 -11.46 3.45
N GLY A 291 24.65 -10.35 3.23
CA GLY A 291 24.49 -9.14 4.05
C GLY A 291 23.45 -8.17 3.51
N ASN A 292 22.25 -8.11 4.11
CA ASN A 292 21.33 -7.00 3.90
C ASN A 292 20.45 -6.72 5.13
N ARG A 293 20.10 -5.45 5.33
CA ARG A 293 19.00 -5.01 6.19
C ARG A 293 17.92 -4.40 5.29
N GLY A 294 16.67 -4.37 5.74
CA GLY A 294 15.57 -3.92 4.88
C GLY A 294 15.56 -2.40 4.69
N ILE A 295 14.72 -1.72 5.48
CA ILE A 295 14.47 -0.28 5.37
C ILE A 295 14.99 0.44 6.61
N LEU A 296 15.78 1.49 6.41
CA LEU A 296 16.16 2.42 7.48
C LEU A 296 15.46 3.78 7.29
N LEU A 297 14.84 4.26 8.36
CA LEU A 297 14.30 5.61 8.50
C LEU A 297 15.02 6.32 9.64
N GLU A 298 16.05 7.10 9.31
CA GLU A 298 16.75 7.95 10.27
C GLU A 298 16.31 9.40 10.13
N GLY A 299 15.86 10.05 11.21
CA GLY A 299 15.46 11.46 11.17
C GLY A 299 14.34 11.76 10.16
N ALA A 300 13.42 10.82 9.97
CA ALA A 300 12.29 10.98 9.05
C ALA A 300 11.21 11.86 9.71
N ASP A 301 10.99 13.07 9.19
CA ASP A 301 10.21 14.11 9.87
C ASP A 301 8.86 14.34 9.18
N GLY A 302 7.92 13.42 9.39
CA GLY A 302 6.54 13.53 8.93
C GLY A 302 5.67 14.46 9.77
N THR A 303 4.47 14.76 9.29
CA THR A 303 3.47 15.58 9.99
C THR A 303 2.10 14.88 10.05
N PRO A 304 1.15 15.30 10.89
CA PRO A 304 -0.19 14.71 10.91
C PRO A 304 -0.91 14.72 9.55
N SER A 305 -0.68 15.76 8.74
CA SER A 305 -1.28 15.91 7.41
C SER A 305 -0.47 15.22 6.30
N ASN A 306 0.83 15.05 6.50
CA ASN A 306 1.74 14.43 5.54
C ASN A 306 2.70 13.49 6.28
N PRO A 307 2.22 12.32 6.72
CA PRO A 307 3.06 11.34 7.39
C PRO A 307 4.07 10.76 6.39
N ILE A 308 5.14 10.16 6.92
CA ILE A 308 5.99 9.26 6.14
C ILE A 308 5.24 7.93 5.97
N ILE A 309 5.20 7.39 4.76
CA ILE A 309 4.43 6.19 4.45
C ILE A 309 5.37 5.04 4.08
N VAL A 310 5.26 3.92 4.79
CA VAL A 310 5.87 2.63 4.43
C VAL A 310 4.76 1.61 4.26
N ARG A 311 4.47 1.20 3.02
CA ARG A 311 3.26 0.41 2.74
C ARG A 311 3.45 -0.63 1.64
N LYS A 312 2.83 -1.80 1.81
CA LYS A 312 2.83 -2.90 0.81
C LYS A 312 4.22 -3.41 0.40
N ASN A 313 5.27 -3.14 1.17
CA ASN A 313 6.60 -3.64 0.86
C ASN A 313 6.70 -5.11 1.28
N TYR A 314 7.42 -5.89 0.48
CA TYR A 314 7.89 -7.23 0.83
C TYR A 314 9.37 -7.14 1.16
N VAL A 315 9.74 -7.45 2.40
CA VAL A 315 11.12 -7.39 2.88
C VAL A 315 11.48 -8.73 3.47
N ASP A 316 12.46 -9.39 2.87
CA ASP A 316 12.95 -10.69 3.30
C ASP A 316 14.48 -10.65 3.37
N VAL A 317 14.98 -10.49 4.59
CA VAL A 317 16.39 -10.17 4.82
C VAL A 317 17.00 -11.11 5.84
N HIS A 318 18.30 -11.27 5.70
CA HIS A 318 19.15 -11.98 6.63
C HIS A 318 20.51 -11.30 6.73
N GLU A 319 21.22 -11.55 7.82
CA GLU A 319 22.63 -11.17 7.94
C GLU A 319 23.50 -12.24 7.28
N GLY A 320 24.70 -11.84 6.85
CA GLY A 320 25.67 -12.72 6.23
C GLY A 320 26.96 -12.82 7.06
N PRO A 321 27.82 -13.81 6.79
CA PRO A 321 28.98 -14.20 7.63
C PRO A 321 30.05 -13.12 7.86
N ASN A 322 30.00 -12.00 7.15
CA ASN A 322 30.96 -10.91 7.32
C ASN A 322 30.52 -9.93 8.41
N VAL A 323 30.49 -10.43 9.65
CA VAL A 323 30.07 -9.76 10.88
C VAL A 323 30.67 -8.35 10.98
N GLU A 324 29.79 -7.36 11.09
CA GLU A 324 30.12 -5.98 11.39
C GLU A 324 30.69 -5.92 12.81
N TYR A 325 32.02 -6.06 12.93
CA TYR A 325 32.75 -6.09 14.20
C TYR A 325 32.24 -7.20 15.15
N GLY A 326 32.94 -7.49 16.24
CA GLY A 326 32.49 -8.50 17.21
C GLY A 326 31.30 -8.04 18.08
N ASP A 327 30.33 -7.32 17.52
CA ASP A 327 29.62 -6.26 18.27
C ASP A 327 28.18 -6.59 18.66
N GLY A 328 27.60 -7.71 18.22
CA GLY A 328 26.22 -8.04 18.60
C GLY A 328 25.23 -6.92 18.19
N LEU A 329 25.30 -6.44 16.95
CA LEU A 329 24.28 -5.55 16.39
C LEU A 329 23.18 -6.37 15.70
N PRO A 330 21.90 -6.01 15.87
CA PRO A 330 20.80 -6.80 15.31
C PRO A 330 20.52 -6.55 13.82
N LEU A 331 20.00 -7.59 13.18
CA LEU A 331 19.31 -7.53 11.88
C LEU A 331 18.02 -6.73 12.03
N HIS A 332 17.67 -5.97 10.98
CA HIS A 332 16.40 -5.26 10.88
C HIS A 332 15.81 -5.42 9.49
N ALA A 333 14.53 -5.79 9.38
CA ALA A 333 13.74 -5.59 8.18
C ALA A 333 13.22 -4.15 8.10
N LEU A 334 12.92 -3.54 9.24
CA LEU A 334 12.67 -2.10 9.33
C LEU A 334 13.28 -1.51 10.60
N ARG A 335 13.97 -0.39 10.47
CA ARG A 335 14.44 0.39 11.61
C ARG A 335 14.07 1.85 11.47
N ALA A 336 13.47 2.43 12.49
CA ALA A 336 13.24 3.88 12.58
C ALA A 336 13.97 4.48 13.80
N ARG A 337 14.65 5.61 13.62
CA ARG A 337 15.45 6.23 14.68
C ARG A 337 15.70 7.73 14.57
N TYR A 338 16.14 8.33 15.68
CA TYR A 338 16.49 9.76 15.81
C TYR A 338 15.34 10.72 15.49
N GLY A 339 14.26 10.61 16.26
CA GLY A 339 13.10 11.51 16.17
C GLY A 339 12.23 11.34 14.93
N PRO A 340 11.78 10.12 14.59
CA PRO A 340 10.83 9.94 13.49
C PRO A 340 9.50 10.64 13.77
N GLY A 341 9.18 11.73 13.08
CA GLY A 341 7.87 12.39 13.15
C GLY A 341 6.84 11.66 12.28
N TYR A 342 5.66 11.34 12.82
CA TYR A 342 4.49 10.85 12.08
C TYR A 342 4.77 9.83 10.97
N ILE A 343 4.85 8.54 11.33
CA ILE A 343 5.08 7.44 10.39
C ILE A 343 3.87 6.50 10.35
N THR A 344 3.48 6.08 9.15
CA THR A 344 2.51 4.99 8.94
C THR A 344 3.20 3.79 8.29
N ILE A 345 3.12 2.64 8.95
CA ILE A 345 3.65 1.35 8.50
C ILE A 345 2.48 0.39 8.31
N ASP A 346 2.02 0.21 7.07
CA ASP A 346 0.75 -0.48 6.78
C ASP A 346 0.89 -1.58 5.74
N SER A 347 0.28 -2.74 5.97
CA SER A 347 0.17 -3.81 4.97
C SER A 347 1.50 -4.31 4.39
N ASN A 348 2.60 -4.29 5.15
CA ASN A 348 3.90 -4.81 4.71
C ASN A 348 4.09 -6.28 5.13
N THR A 349 4.98 -6.98 4.44
CA THR A 349 5.51 -8.28 4.88
C THR A 349 6.97 -8.12 5.27
N PHE A 350 7.30 -8.42 6.52
CA PHE A 350 8.67 -8.37 7.06
C PHE A 350 9.10 -9.76 7.50
N ILE A 351 10.19 -10.24 6.92
CA ILE A 351 10.83 -11.51 7.26
C ILE A 351 12.30 -11.22 7.56
N GLY A 352 12.77 -11.74 8.68
CA GLY A 352 14.13 -11.56 9.16
C GLY A 352 14.66 -12.89 9.67
N THR A 353 15.75 -13.38 9.10
CA THR A 353 16.32 -14.68 9.46
C THR A 353 17.74 -14.53 9.99
N GLY A 354 18.04 -15.19 11.10
CA GLY A 354 19.37 -15.26 11.70
C GLY A 354 19.74 -16.66 12.17
N ASP A 355 21.03 -16.96 12.11
CA ASP A 355 21.63 -18.20 12.62
C ASP A 355 23.02 -17.98 13.23
N ASN A 356 23.54 -18.94 13.99
CA ASN A 356 24.88 -18.87 14.58
C ASN A 356 25.93 -19.67 13.79
N ASN A 357 25.63 -20.09 12.57
CA ASN A 357 26.51 -20.90 11.73
C ASN A 357 27.20 -20.04 10.69
N ALA A 358 28.47 -19.71 10.93
CA ALA A 358 29.31 -18.92 10.03
C ALA A 358 29.52 -19.53 8.62
N ALA A 359 29.03 -20.74 8.35
CA ALA A 359 29.07 -21.38 7.04
C ALA A 359 27.78 -21.18 6.20
N THR A 360 26.73 -20.59 6.76
CA THR A 360 25.51 -20.25 6.02
C THR A 360 25.60 -18.84 5.45
N ASP A 361 24.67 -18.54 4.56
CA ASP A 361 24.37 -17.19 4.08
C ASP A 361 23.56 -16.35 5.10
N HIS A 362 23.08 -16.94 6.21
CA HIS A 362 22.17 -16.32 7.19
C HIS A 362 22.81 -16.03 8.57
N THR A 363 24.14 -15.96 8.66
CA THR A 363 24.84 -15.79 9.95
C THR A 363 24.50 -14.44 10.62
N GLY A 364 23.90 -14.48 11.81
CA GLY A 364 23.52 -13.33 12.65
C GLY A 364 22.94 -13.79 13.99
N LEU A 365 23.47 -13.26 15.10
CA LEU A 365 23.08 -13.70 16.45
C LEU A 365 21.87 -12.96 17.02
N LEU A 366 21.45 -11.85 16.41
CA LEU A 366 20.35 -11.03 16.89
C LEU A 366 19.46 -10.60 15.72
N VAL A 367 18.15 -10.89 15.81
CA VAL A 367 17.14 -10.44 14.85
C VAL A 367 16.16 -9.52 15.56
N HIS A 368 16.27 -8.21 15.38
CA HIS A 368 15.27 -7.23 15.85
C HIS A 368 14.50 -6.75 14.63
N LEU A 369 13.55 -7.58 14.18
CA LEU A 369 12.93 -7.49 12.86
C LEU A 369 12.41 -6.08 12.56
N VAL A 370 11.58 -5.53 13.45
CA VAL A 370 11.17 -4.14 13.42
C VAL A 370 11.63 -3.42 14.69
N ARG A 371 12.49 -2.40 14.53
CA ARG A 371 13.08 -1.70 15.67
C ARG A 371 12.86 -0.19 15.62
N PHE A 372 12.41 0.35 16.73
CA PHE A 372 12.39 1.78 17.02
C PHE A 372 13.53 2.08 17.98
N SER A 373 14.38 3.07 17.67
CA SER A 373 15.57 3.38 18.50
C SER A 373 15.91 4.87 18.56
N GLY A 374 16.51 5.33 19.67
CA GLY A 374 17.23 6.62 19.75
C GLY A 374 16.36 7.88 19.70
N GLY A 375 15.55 8.13 20.74
CA GLY A 375 14.74 9.34 20.87
C GLY A 375 15.53 10.66 20.87
N THR A 376 14.97 11.68 20.22
CA THR A 376 15.25 13.10 20.46
C THR A 376 13.98 13.73 21.06
N PRO A 377 14.07 14.81 21.85
CA PRO A 377 12.90 15.44 22.47
C PRO A 377 11.82 15.81 21.45
N GLY A 378 10.60 15.30 21.62
CA GLY A 378 9.44 15.69 20.82
C GLY A 378 8.38 14.59 20.64
N ALA A 379 7.11 15.00 20.54
CA ALA A 379 5.98 14.09 20.34
C ALA A 379 6.02 13.43 18.96
N THR A 380 6.40 12.15 18.91
CA THR A 380 6.31 11.33 17.70
C THR A 380 5.03 10.50 17.71
N LYS A 381 4.50 10.18 16.53
CA LYS A 381 3.39 9.23 16.38
C LYS A 381 3.75 8.21 15.32
N VAL A 382 3.71 6.94 15.66
CA VAL A 382 3.90 5.86 14.70
C VAL A 382 2.67 4.96 14.74
N ILE A 383 2.13 4.64 13.57
CA ILE A 383 1.00 3.72 13.43
C ILE A 383 1.47 2.54 12.59
N MET A 384 1.40 1.35 13.15
CA MET A 384 1.79 0.10 12.52
C MET A 384 0.59 -0.84 12.48
N ARG A 385 0.10 -1.18 11.28
CA ARG A 385 -1.08 -2.03 11.17
C ARG A 385 -1.14 -2.93 9.95
N HIS A 386 -1.88 -4.03 10.05
CA HIS A 386 -2.10 -4.99 8.97
C HIS A 386 -0.81 -5.59 8.39
N ASN A 387 0.31 -5.55 9.12
CA ASN A 387 1.56 -6.11 8.65
C ASN A 387 1.64 -7.60 8.99
N THR A 388 2.36 -8.35 8.15
CA THR A 388 2.78 -9.73 8.45
C THR A 388 4.24 -9.74 8.82
N MET A 389 4.59 -10.32 9.96
CA MET A 389 5.94 -10.28 10.53
C MET A 389 6.42 -11.67 10.94
N ARG A 390 7.63 -12.02 10.53
CA ARG A 390 8.27 -13.30 10.88
C ARG A 390 9.73 -13.06 11.25
N SER A 391 10.03 -13.13 12.54
CA SER A 391 11.39 -13.06 13.07
C SER A 391 11.87 -14.49 13.35
N VAL A 392 12.87 -14.97 12.62
CA VAL A 392 13.23 -16.39 12.55
C VAL A 392 14.66 -16.62 13.04
N ALA A 393 14.79 -17.44 14.09
CA ALA A 393 16.06 -18.00 14.55
C ALA A 393 16.14 -19.47 14.14
N THR A 394 17.05 -19.82 13.23
CA THR A 394 17.13 -21.20 12.72
C THR A 394 17.94 -22.13 13.63
N GLN A 395 18.67 -21.58 14.61
CA GLN A 395 19.55 -22.32 15.52
C GLN A 395 19.50 -21.75 16.95
N ASN A 396 19.83 -22.58 17.94
CA ASN A 396 19.86 -22.18 19.35
C ASN A 396 20.93 -21.10 19.59
N GLY A 397 20.65 -20.13 20.46
CA GLY A 397 21.59 -19.07 20.82
C GLY A 397 21.52 -17.82 19.92
N VAL A 398 20.53 -17.75 19.05
CA VAL A 398 20.15 -16.52 18.32
C VAL A 398 19.00 -15.86 19.05
N GLU A 399 19.16 -14.59 19.43
CA GLU A 399 18.05 -13.79 19.95
C GLU A 399 17.19 -13.31 18.79
N SER A 400 15.88 -13.46 18.92
CA SER A 400 14.92 -13.03 17.91
C SER A 400 13.83 -12.23 18.60
N SER A 401 13.55 -11.04 18.12
CA SER A 401 12.47 -10.17 18.54
C SER A 401 11.71 -9.69 17.30
N ALA A 402 10.38 -9.79 17.29
CA ALA A 402 9.59 -9.31 16.15
C ALA A 402 9.47 -7.78 16.17
N ILE A 403 9.11 -7.20 17.31
CA ILE A 403 9.02 -5.75 17.49
C ILE A 403 9.85 -5.35 18.71
N THR A 404 10.71 -4.35 18.53
CA THR A 404 11.55 -3.81 19.60
C THR A 404 11.38 -2.30 19.71
N TYR A 405 10.88 -1.86 20.85
CA TYR A 405 10.76 -0.46 21.23
C TYR A 405 11.94 -0.09 22.12
N ASP A 406 12.87 0.71 21.64
CA ASP A 406 14.11 1.03 22.35
C ASP A 406 14.32 2.55 22.38
N ALA A 407 14.57 3.11 23.57
CA ALA A 407 14.82 4.53 23.79
C ALA A 407 13.74 5.46 23.17
N ILE A 408 12.47 5.17 23.48
CA ILE A 408 11.31 5.98 23.06
C ILE A 408 11.03 7.07 24.11
N ASP A 409 10.80 8.30 23.65
CA ASP A 409 10.52 9.44 24.52
C ASP A 409 9.09 9.39 25.11
N TYR A 410 8.86 10.00 26.28
CA TYR A 410 7.58 9.91 27.01
C TYR A 410 6.39 10.51 26.26
N ASP A 411 6.63 11.50 25.40
CA ASP A 411 5.58 12.16 24.61
C ASP A 411 5.26 11.43 23.28
N SER A 412 5.90 10.28 23.04
CA SER A 412 5.77 9.54 21.78
C SER A 412 4.79 8.39 21.88
N LEU A 413 3.88 8.29 20.92
CA LEU A 413 2.83 7.26 20.88
C LEU A 413 3.04 6.31 19.69
N TYR A 414 3.28 5.03 19.99
CA TYR A 414 3.30 3.98 18.97
C TYR A 414 2.06 3.11 19.14
N PHE A 415 1.32 3.00 18.04
CA PHE A 415 0.14 2.16 17.91
C PHE A 415 0.50 0.98 17.02
N THR A 416 0.35 -0.23 17.55
CA THR A 416 0.58 -1.48 16.80
C THR A 416 -0.72 -2.28 16.80
N GLU A 417 -1.38 -2.30 15.64
CA GLU A 417 -2.78 -2.70 15.54
C GLU A 417 -3.05 -3.70 14.42
N TYR A 418 -3.79 -4.78 14.70
CA TYR A 418 -4.28 -5.72 13.69
C TYR A 418 -3.18 -6.32 12.78
N ASN A 419 -2.01 -6.59 13.34
CA ASN A 419 -0.89 -7.25 12.67
C ASN A 419 -0.93 -8.77 12.88
N ASN A 420 -0.26 -9.52 12.01
CA ASN A 420 -0.01 -10.95 12.17
C ASN A 420 1.49 -11.16 12.43
N ILE A 421 1.84 -11.53 13.66
CA ILE A 421 3.22 -11.50 14.14
C ILE A 421 3.65 -12.87 14.63
N LYS A 422 4.77 -13.35 14.10
CA LYS A 422 5.45 -14.53 14.62
C LYS A 422 6.92 -14.26 14.91
N SER A 423 7.41 -14.86 15.99
CA SER A 423 8.82 -14.77 16.38
C SER A 423 9.33 -16.11 16.90
N SER A 424 10.57 -16.47 16.58
CA SER A 424 11.23 -17.59 17.26
C SER A 424 11.59 -17.27 18.71
N GLY A 425 11.64 -15.99 19.11
CA GLY A 425 12.02 -15.53 20.44
C GLY A 425 10.98 -14.60 21.09
N ASN A 426 11.31 -13.34 21.36
CA ASN A 426 10.37 -12.37 21.90
C ASN A 426 9.42 -11.87 20.80
N ILE A 427 8.14 -11.65 21.12
CA ILE A 427 7.20 -11.00 20.18
C ILE A 427 7.34 -9.48 20.32
N TYR A 428 6.98 -8.95 21.49
CA TYR A 428 7.19 -7.55 21.85
C TYR A 428 8.31 -7.41 22.87
N LYS A 429 9.27 -6.56 22.57
CA LYS A 429 10.36 -6.17 23.47
C LYS A 429 10.29 -4.67 23.75
N PHE A 430 10.01 -4.30 24.99
CA PHE A 430 9.94 -2.93 25.48
C PHE A 430 11.19 -2.62 26.25
N GLY A 431 11.98 -1.68 25.76
CA GLY A 431 13.33 -1.42 26.24
C GLY A 431 14.35 -2.45 25.75
N ASP A 432 15.56 -1.97 25.50
CA ASP A 432 16.72 -2.77 25.10
C ASP A 432 18.03 -2.11 25.58
N PHE A 433 19.19 -2.49 25.03
CA PHE A 433 20.57 -2.09 25.32
C PHE A 433 20.86 -0.87 26.23
N ASN A 434 20.11 0.25 26.20
CA ASN A 434 20.13 1.32 27.21
C ASN A 434 18.89 2.26 27.12
N GLY A 435 17.71 1.76 26.76
CA GLY A 435 16.58 2.61 26.35
C GLY A 435 15.25 2.31 27.05
N GLN A 436 14.51 3.38 27.38
CA GLN A 436 13.17 3.32 27.95
C GLN A 436 12.09 3.10 26.86
N SER A 437 10.88 2.67 27.23
CA SER A 437 9.75 2.50 26.31
C SER A 437 8.42 2.67 27.06
N HIS A 438 7.94 3.90 27.14
CA HIS A 438 6.75 4.24 27.91
C HIS A 438 5.50 4.41 27.03
N GLY A 439 4.35 3.86 27.43
CA GLY A 439 3.06 4.24 26.86
C GLY A 439 2.69 3.61 25.50
N GLN A 440 3.29 2.46 25.14
CA GLN A 440 2.99 1.84 23.84
C GLN A 440 1.63 1.14 23.85
N VAL A 441 0.91 1.20 22.73
CA VAL A 441 -0.45 0.63 22.59
C VAL A 441 -0.46 -0.47 21.54
N ILE A 442 -0.88 -1.66 21.96
CA ILE A 442 -1.09 -2.84 21.12
C ILE A 442 -2.59 -3.14 21.08
N GLU A 443 -3.15 -3.33 19.89
CA GLU A 443 -4.59 -3.57 19.71
C GLU A 443 -4.91 -4.59 18.61
N GLY A 444 -5.61 -5.68 18.95
CA GLY A 444 -6.17 -6.59 17.94
C GLY A 444 -5.13 -7.40 17.14
N ASP A 445 -3.86 -7.37 17.52
CA ASP A 445 -2.80 -8.16 16.91
C ASP A 445 -3.04 -9.67 17.11
N THR A 446 -2.68 -10.47 16.11
CA THR A 446 -2.56 -11.93 16.23
C THR A 446 -1.08 -12.30 16.38
N VAL A 447 -0.74 -12.99 17.46
CA VAL A 447 0.66 -13.24 17.86
C VAL A 447 0.92 -14.72 18.12
N GLY A 448 2.06 -15.22 17.64
CA GLY A 448 2.47 -16.62 17.87
C GLY A 448 3.97 -16.84 17.81
N PHE A 449 4.42 -18.05 18.15
CA PHE A 449 5.84 -18.41 18.05
C PHE A 449 6.14 -19.17 16.75
N GLU A 450 7.29 -18.87 16.13
CA GLU A 450 7.92 -19.72 15.11
C GLU A 450 8.66 -20.88 15.80
N SER A 451 9.07 -21.92 15.05
CA SER A 451 9.59 -23.18 15.59
C SER A 451 10.59 -23.04 16.76
N LEU A 452 10.43 -23.92 17.76
CA LEU A 452 11.04 -23.90 19.10
C LEU A 452 12.58 -24.04 19.10
N THR A 453 13.32 -22.93 19.02
CA THR A 453 14.79 -22.92 19.21
C THR A 453 15.25 -22.13 20.45
N VAL A 454 14.40 -21.32 21.07
CA VAL A 454 14.73 -20.53 22.29
C VAL A 454 13.52 -20.44 23.25
N SER A 455 13.74 -20.03 24.51
CA SER A 455 12.68 -19.79 25.51
C SER A 455 11.98 -18.47 25.20
N PRO A 456 10.88 -18.49 24.43
CA PRO A 456 10.34 -17.27 23.85
C PRO A 456 9.46 -16.54 24.87
N LYS A 457 9.14 -15.27 24.62
CA LYS A 457 8.28 -14.45 25.47
C LYS A 457 7.32 -13.64 24.62
N THR A 458 6.05 -13.59 24.99
CA THR A 458 5.11 -12.70 24.30
C THR A 458 5.47 -11.25 24.60
N TYR A 459 5.73 -10.96 25.88
CA TYR A 459 6.10 -9.63 26.36
C TYR A 459 7.43 -9.70 27.12
N HIS A 460 8.42 -8.95 26.66
CA HIS A 460 9.69 -8.76 27.34
C HIS A 460 9.83 -7.28 27.70
N LEU A 461 9.94 -6.96 28.99
CA LEU A 461 10.07 -5.60 29.49
C LEU A 461 11.44 -5.41 30.14
N GLY A 462 12.14 -4.34 29.74
CA GLY A 462 13.43 -3.93 30.25
C GLY A 462 14.64 -4.69 29.67
N HIS A 463 15.83 -4.13 29.90
CA HIS A 463 17.13 -4.76 29.60
C HIS A 463 18.25 -4.15 30.45
N LEU A 464 19.09 -5.00 31.09
CA LEU A 464 20.27 -4.67 31.92
C LEU A 464 20.03 -3.68 33.11
N SER A 465 21.02 -3.63 34.02
CA SER A 465 20.96 -3.18 35.43
C SER A 465 20.66 -1.70 35.75
N ASN A 466 20.12 -0.92 34.81
CA ASN A 466 19.85 0.51 34.99
C ASN A 466 18.35 0.80 35.24
N ASN A 467 18.02 2.00 35.72
CA ASN A 467 16.65 2.37 36.12
C ASN A 467 15.90 3.07 34.97
N PHE A 468 15.49 2.31 33.94
CA PHE A 468 14.70 2.83 32.80
C PHE A 468 13.19 2.64 33.02
N ASP A 469 12.37 3.46 32.35
CA ASP A 469 10.90 3.41 32.41
C ASP A 469 10.32 2.70 31.18
N CYS A 470 9.82 1.49 31.39
CA CYS A 470 9.03 0.72 30.43
C CYS A 470 7.59 0.53 30.94
N ALA A 471 7.00 1.55 31.55
CA ALA A 471 5.64 1.54 32.07
C ALA A 471 4.60 2.09 31.08
N GLY A 472 3.33 2.00 31.44
CA GLY A 472 2.20 2.53 30.67
C GLY A 472 1.87 1.73 29.41
N ASN A 473 2.46 0.55 29.21
CA ASN A 473 2.21 -0.26 28.02
C ASN A 473 0.84 -0.94 28.12
N VAL A 474 0.09 -0.97 27.02
CA VAL A 474 -1.25 -1.57 26.97
C VAL A 474 -1.32 -2.58 25.83
N ALA A 475 -1.82 -3.77 26.12
CA ALA A 475 -2.20 -4.75 25.11
C ALA A 475 -3.69 -5.08 25.22
N LYS A 476 -4.44 -4.78 24.15
CA LYS A 476 -5.89 -4.91 24.09
C LYS A 476 -6.30 -5.85 22.97
N ASP A 477 -7.22 -6.77 23.26
CA ASP A 477 -7.82 -7.66 22.25
C ASP A 477 -6.82 -8.48 21.41
N VAL A 478 -5.64 -8.76 21.97
CA VAL A 478 -4.62 -9.60 21.32
C VAL A 478 -5.11 -11.05 21.24
N THR A 479 -4.89 -11.67 20.08
CA THR A 479 -5.17 -13.09 19.84
C THR A 479 -3.87 -13.87 19.88
N TYR A 480 -3.79 -14.88 20.75
CA TYR A 480 -2.59 -15.67 20.98
C TYR A 480 -2.72 -17.05 20.32
N ILE A 481 -1.74 -17.41 19.49
CA ILE A 481 -1.68 -18.68 18.75
C ILE A 481 -0.29 -19.33 18.89
N ASP A 482 -0.14 -20.56 18.42
CA ASP A 482 1.17 -21.23 18.26
C ASP A 482 2.07 -21.17 19.52
N GLY A 483 1.46 -21.32 20.69
CA GLY A 483 2.15 -21.36 21.98
C GLY A 483 2.40 -20.00 22.64
N ALA A 484 2.05 -18.88 22.01
CA ALA A 484 2.05 -17.59 22.69
C ALA A 484 0.93 -17.51 23.74
N SER A 485 1.15 -16.69 24.78
CA SER A 485 0.20 -16.50 25.88
C SER A 485 0.24 -15.07 26.43
N ASP A 486 -0.88 -14.61 27.00
CA ASP A 486 -0.98 -13.37 27.77
C ASP A 486 -0.21 -13.45 29.09
N THR A 487 0.02 -14.66 29.61
CA THR A 487 0.81 -14.94 30.82
C THR A 487 2.32 -14.93 30.60
N ASP A 488 2.80 -14.94 29.35
CA ASP A 488 4.23 -15.06 29.03
C ASP A 488 4.92 -13.69 29.06
N ILE A 489 4.98 -13.14 30.27
CA ILE A 489 5.57 -11.84 30.58
C ILE A 489 6.92 -12.05 31.28
N HIS A 490 7.95 -11.36 30.80
CA HIS A 490 9.25 -11.30 31.44
C HIS A 490 9.61 -9.86 31.80
N PHE A 491 9.96 -9.65 33.07
CA PHE A 491 10.52 -8.40 33.58
C PHE A 491 12.02 -8.54 33.78
N ALA A 492 12.77 -7.50 33.44
CA ALA A 492 14.19 -7.44 33.73
C ALA A 492 14.43 -7.15 35.22
N ASN A 493 15.71 -7.17 35.62
CA ASN A 493 16.12 -7.13 37.03
C ASN A 493 16.14 -5.71 37.67
N SER A 494 15.84 -4.65 36.92
CA SER A 494 15.88 -3.24 37.36
C SER A 494 15.00 -2.35 36.47
N GLY A 495 14.49 -1.25 37.00
CA GLY A 495 13.63 -0.32 36.25
C GLY A 495 12.18 -0.29 36.74
N THR A 496 11.42 0.64 36.18
CA THR A 496 9.96 0.74 36.33
C THR A 496 9.35 0.12 35.09
N GLU A 497 8.69 -1.03 35.25
CA GLU A 497 8.21 -1.85 34.15
C GLU A 497 6.79 -2.29 34.49
N ASP A 498 5.84 -2.05 33.58
CA ASP A 498 4.48 -2.57 33.70
C ASP A 498 3.81 -2.78 32.34
N ILE A 499 2.78 -3.62 32.36
CA ILE A 499 1.89 -3.83 31.22
C ILE A 499 0.46 -4.02 31.70
N THR A 500 -0.46 -3.39 30.98
CA THR A 500 -1.91 -3.50 31.18
C THR A 500 -2.52 -4.36 30.08
N LEU A 501 -3.19 -5.44 30.46
CA LEU A 501 -3.90 -6.32 29.54
C LEU A 501 -5.40 -6.02 29.58
N GLN A 502 -5.99 -5.82 28.39
CA GLN A 502 -7.38 -5.42 28.22
C GLN A 502 -8.13 -6.34 27.26
N LYS A 503 -9.43 -6.50 27.52
CA LYS A 503 -10.36 -7.19 26.63
C LYS A 503 -11.61 -6.34 26.43
N THR A 504 -12.07 -6.19 25.20
CA THR A 504 -13.37 -5.60 24.91
C THR A 504 -14.47 -6.61 25.26
N ILE A 505 -15.33 -6.25 26.21
CA ILE A 505 -16.47 -7.04 26.63
C ILE A 505 -17.75 -6.42 26.11
N GLN A 506 -18.62 -7.26 25.56
CA GLN A 506 -19.96 -6.95 25.12
C GLN A 506 -20.97 -7.66 26.03
N VAL A 507 -21.99 -6.93 26.47
CA VAL A 507 -23.07 -7.45 27.31
C VAL A 507 -24.39 -7.20 26.59
N LEU A 508 -25.10 -8.26 26.25
CA LEU A 508 -26.45 -8.26 25.72
C LEU A 508 -27.45 -8.43 26.88
N VAL A 509 -28.36 -7.47 27.05
CA VAL A 509 -29.35 -7.45 28.13
C VAL A 509 -30.74 -7.70 27.58
N ARG A 510 -31.39 -8.73 28.12
CA ARG A 510 -32.78 -9.11 27.83
C ARG A 510 -33.68 -8.84 29.03
N GLY A 511 -34.97 -8.59 28.78
CA GLY A 511 -35.97 -8.44 29.84
C GLY A 511 -36.72 -9.75 30.13
N SER A 512 -37.71 -9.68 31.02
CA SER A 512 -38.51 -10.82 31.50
C SER A 512 -39.33 -11.53 30.42
N ASN A 513 -39.56 -10.84 29.30
CA ASN A 513 -40.21 -11.33 28.09
C ASN A 513 -39.20 -11.73 26.98
N ASN A 514 -37.91 -11.84 27.31
CA ASN A 514 -36.80 -12.20 26.43
C ASN A 514 -36.44 -11.18 25.32
N PHE A 515 -37.06 -10.01 25.28
CA PHE A 515 -36.70 -8.94 24.35
C PHE A 515 -35.58 -8.04 24.87
N ALA A 516 -34.96 -7.24 23.99
CA ALA A 516 -33.86 -6.34 24.35
C ALA A 516 -34.27 -5.27 25.37
N VAL A 517 -33.32 -4.83 26.20
CA VAL A 517 -33.52 -3.72 27.14
C VAL A 517 -32.56 -2.59 26.77
N GLU A 518 -33.08 -1.54 26.15
CA GLU A 518 -32.33 -0.31 25.86
C GLU A 518 -32.05 0.49 27.15
N ASN A 519 -30.95 1.25 27.19
CA ASN A 519 -30.62 2.20 28.25
C ASN A 519 -30.57 1.53 29.65
N ALA A 520 -30.16 0.26 29.72
CA ALA A 520 -29.79 -0.41 30.96
C ALA A 520 -28.33 -0.06 31.28
N ASN A 521 -28.05 0.29 32.53
CA ASN A 521 -26.69 0.55 32.98
C ASN A 521 -25.96 -0.78 33.12
N VAL A 522 -24.76 -0.88 32.56
CA VAL A 522 -23.90 -2.07 32.64
C VAL A 522 -22.59 -1.67 33.28
N SER A 523 -22.31 -2.25 34.44
CA SER A 523 -21.08 -2.07 35.20
C SER A 523 -20.33 -3.38 35.37
N ILE A 524 -19.02 -3.36 35.15
CA ILE A 524 -18.12 -4.47 35.51
C ILE A 524 -17.23 -3.99 36.65
N ILE A 525 -17.22 -4.75 37.73
CA ILE A 525 -16.54 -4.43 38.98
C ILE A 525 -15.47 -5.49 39.22
N ASN A 526 -14.23 -5.11 39.49
CA ASN A 526 -13.19 -6.08 39.84
C ASN A 526 -13.29 -6.53 41.31
N ASN A 527 -12.52 -7.55 41.67
CA ASN A 527 -12.38 -8.07 43.03
C ASN A 527 -11.91 -7.05 44.09
N TYR A 528 -11.41 -5.89 43.69
CA TYR A 528 -11.07 -4.78 44.59
C TYR A 528 -12.24 -3.81 44.84
N GLY A 529 -13.39 -4.05 44.20
CA GLY A 529 -14.57 -3.17 44.29
C GLY A 529 -14.51 -1.96 43.35
N ASN A 530 -13.54 -1.90 42.43
CA ASN A 530 -13.42 -0.81 41.47
C ASN A 530 -14.27 -1.10 40.23
N VAL A 531 -15.05 -0.10 39.79
CA VAL A 531 -15.79 -0.15 38.53
C VAL A 531 -14.80 0.05 37.38
N VAL A 532 -14.59 -0.98 36.57
CA VAL A 532 -13.62 -1.01 35.45
C VAL A 532 -14.28 -0.84 34.07
N MET A 533 -15.61 -0.91 34.01
CA MET A 533 -16.42 -0.53 32.86
C MET A 533 -17.76 -0.01 33.38
N ASN A 534 -18.27 1.09 32.81
CA ASN A 534 -19.60 1.62 33.07
C ASN A 534 -20.14 2.25 31.79
N THR A 535 -21.16 1.65 31.19
CA THR A 535 -21.80 2.13 29.96
C THR A 535 -23.28 1.75 29.95
N GLN A 536 -24.01 2.15 28.89
CA GLN A 536 -25.42 1.83 28.72
C GLN A 536 -25.64 0.94 27.50
N THR A 537 -26.69 0.13 27.54
CA THR A 537 -27.13 -0.63 26.39
C THR A 537 -27.75 0.28 25.33
N ASN A 538 -27.46 0.01 24.05
CA ASN A 538 -28.15 0.60 22.91
C ASN A 538 -29.53 -0.06 22.68
N SER A 539 -30.23 0.28 21.59
CA SER A 539 -31.58 -0.26 21.28
C SER A 539 -31.62 -1.79 21.20
N ALA A 540 -30.55 -2.40 20.69
CA ALA A 540 -30.36 -3.85 20.65
C ALA A 540 -30.06 -4.50 22.02
N GLY A 541 -30.08 -3.73 23.11
CA GLY A 541 -29.75 -4.21 24.44
C GLY A 541 -28.25 -4.48 24.63
N VAL A 542 -27.37 -3.96 23.76
CA VAL A 542 -25.92 -4.23 23.80
C VAL A 542 -25.14 -3.06 24.40
N ALA A 543 -24.30 -3.37 25.39
CA ALA A 543 -23.31 -2.48 26.00
C ALA A 543 -21.90 -3.03 25.73
N ALA A 544 -20.96 -2.20 25.30
CA ALA A 544 -19.60 -2.65 24.99
C ALA A 544 -18.53 -1.68 25.52
N GLY A 545 -17.38 -2.21 25.94
CA GLY A 545 -16.24 -1.39 26.39
C GLY A 545 -15.01 -2.22 26.76
N PRO A 546 -13.81 -1.60 26.79
CA PRO A 546 -12.59 -2.25 27.22
C PRO A 546 -12.60 -2.45 28.73
N VAL A 547 -12.18 -3.64 29.17
CA VAL A 547 -11.98 -4.00 30.58
C VAL A 547 -10.52 -4.37 30.80
N THR A 548 -9.84 -3.66 31.69
CA THR A 548 -8.53 -4.08 32.22
C THR A 548 -8.74 -5.32 33.08
N TYR A 549 -8.24 -6.46 32.61
CA TYR A 549 -8.39 -7.73 33.34
C TYR A 549 -7.14 -8.13 34.13
N TRP A 550 -5.98 -7.65 33.71
CA TRP A 550 -4.71 -7.90 34.37
C TRP A 550 -3.81 -6.67 34.24
N PHE A 551 -3.27 -6.22 35.37
CA PHE A 551 -2.16 -5.28 35.44
C PHE A 551 -1.00 -5.96 36.15
N GLU A 552 0.15 -6.00 35.50
CA GLU A 552 1.35 -6.63 36.01
C GLU A 552 2.50 -5.61 36.02
N SER A 553 3.20 -5.50 37.15
CA SER A 553 4.23 -4.51 37.41
C SER A 553 5.37 -5.06 38.24
N ARG A 554 6.58 -4.71 37.85
CA ARG A 554 7.79 -5.11 38.58
C ARG A 554 7.88 -4.48 39.99
N THR A 555 7.29 -3.30 40.20
CA THR A 555 7.61 -2.44 41.37
C THR A 555 6.42 -2.06 42.24
N SER A 556 5.20 -2.40 41.82
CA SER A 556 3.98 -2.18 42.60
C SER A 556 3.29 -3.51 42.88
N THR A 557 2.38 -3.54 43.85
CA THR A 557 1.49 -4.70 44.05
C THR A 557 0.66 -4.95 42.79
N ASP A 558 0.86 -6.10 42.16
CA ASP A 558 0.11 -6.52 40.98
C ASP A 558 -1.33 -6.87 41.32
N SER A 559 -2.20 -6.82 40.31
CA SER A 559 -3.42 -7.61 40.37
C SER A 559 -3.04 -9.08 40.11
N THR A 560 -2.44 -9.75 41.10
CA THR A 560 -1.75 -11.06 41.01
C THR A 560 -2.63 -12.27 40.65
N SER A 561 -3.82 -12.09 40.08
CA SER A 561 -4.69 -13.17 39.60
C SER A 561 -5.60 -12.65 38.50
N TYR A 562 -6.02 -13.52 37.57
CA TYR A 562 -7.23 -13.25 36.79
C TYR A 562 -8.31 -12.80 37.77
N ASN A 563 -8.72 -11.54 37.65
CA ASN A 563 -9.64 -10.99 38.63
C ASN A 563 -10.99 -11.69 38.43
N ASN A 564 -11.60 -12.15 39.52
CA ASN A 564 -13.02 -12.41 39.48
C ASN A 564 -13.71 -11.04 39.39
N PHE A 565 -14.56 -10.88 38.39
CA PHE A 565 -15.35 -9.69 38.19
C PHE A 565 -16.78 -9.96 38.61
N SER A 566 -17.48 -8.91 39.00
CA SER A 566 -18.94 -8.90 39.11
C SER A 566 -19.50 -8.04 37.99
N LEU A 567 -20.34 -8.63 37.15
CA LEU A 567 -21.16 -7.93 36.18
C LEU A 567 -22.45 -7.52 36.87
N VAL A 568 -22.75 -6.22 36.87
CA VAL A 568 -23.98 -5.63 37.40
C VAL A 568 -24.71 -4.95 36.25
N VAL A 569 -25.97 -5.32 36.06
CA VAL A 569 -26.86 -4.71 35.06
C VAL A 569 -28.08 -4.15 35.78
N GLU A 570 -28.43 -2.89 35.53
CA GLU A 570 -29.50 -2.19 36.23
C GLU A 570 -30.42 -1.42 35.28
N LYS A 571 -31.73 -1.54 35.48
CA LYS A 571 -32.75 -0.70 34.85
C LYS A 571 -33.81 -0.33 35.88
N GLY A 572 -33.88 0.95 36.26
CA GLY A 572 -34.77 1.39 37.33
C GLY A 572 -34.42 0.71 38.66
N SER A 573 -35.33 -0.09 39.20
CA SER A 573 -35.10 -0.87 40.44
C SER A 573 -34.73 -2.34 40.20
N ASP A 574 -34.69 -2.79 38.94
CA ASP A 574 -34.35 -4.17 38.60
C ASP A 574 -32.84 -4.31 38.40
N ILE A 575 -32.25 -5.29 39.08
CA ILE A 575 -30.80 -5.46 39.17
C ILE A 575 -30.48 -6.93 38.91
N TYR A 576 -29.56 -7.18 37.98
CA TYR A 576 -28.94 -8.48 37.73
C TYR A 576 -27.46 -8.41 38.12
N THR A 577 -27.00 -9.38 38.91
CA THR A 577 -25.59 -9.51 39.30
C THR A 577 -25.11 -10.94 39.06
N THR A 578 -23.95 -11.09 38.41
CA THR A 578 -23.27 -12.38 38.26
C THR A 578 -21.77 -12.22 38.37
N ASP A 579 -21.10 -13.30 38.79
CA ASP A 579 -19.66 -13.40 38.66
C ASP A 579 -19.28 -13.62 37.20
N LEU A 580 -18.13 -13.06 36.80
CA LEU A 580 -17.57 -13.12 35.46
C LEU A 580 -16.04 -13.28 35.57
N ILE A 581 -15.47 -14.21 34.82
CA ILE A 581 -14.02 -14.33 34.67
C ILE A 581 -13.64 -13.70 33.33
N ILE A 582 -12.72 -12.72 33.35
CA ILE A 582 -12.21 -12.06 32.15
C ILE A 582 -10.72 -12.42 32.01
N ASN A 583 -10.37 -12.96 30.85
CA ASN A 583 -9.01 -13.32 30.42
C ASN A 583 -8.89 -13.16 28.90
N ALA A 584 -7.72 -13.41 28.30
CA ALA A 584 -7.52 -13.30 26.85
C ALA A 584 -8.52 -14.13 26.01
N SER A 585 -8.93 -15.29 26.52
CA SER A 585 -9.78 -16.27 25.82
C SER A 585 -11.28 -16.13 26.10
N VAL A 586 -11.70 -15.19 26.97
CA VAL A 586 -13.12 -15.05 27.32
C VAL A 586 -13.92 -14.70 26.05
N PRO A 587 -15.10 -15.32 25.84
CA PRO A 587 -15.97 -14.93 24.74
C PRO A 587 -16.35 -13.45 24.90
N THR A 588 -16.26 -12.71 23.80
CA THR A 588 -16.50 -11.26 23.77
C THR A 588 -17.92 -10.88 24.18
N MET A 589 -18.92 -11.77 24.04
CA MET A 589 -20.31 -11.51 24.41
C MET A 589 -20.76 -12.26 25.68
N LYS A 590 -21.51 -11.58 26.55
CA LYS A 590 -22.26 -12.15 27.68
C LYS A 590 -23.72 -11.75 27.60
N VAL A 591 -24.62 -12.68 27.93
CA VAL A 591 -26.07 -12.46 27.88
C VAL A 591 -26.63 -12.44 29.31
N CYS A 592 -27.44 -11.43 29.62
CA CYS A 592 -28.06 -11.23 30.93
C CYS A 592 -29.58 -11.06 30.79
N THR A 593 -30.33 -11.42 31.82
CA THR A 593 -31.79 -11.23 31.84
C THR A 593 -32.24 -10.48 33.09
N LEU A 594 -32.91 -9.34 32.90
CA LEU A 594 -33.58 -8.56 33.93
C LEU A 594 -34.99 -9.12 34.17
N SER A 595 -35.24 -9.62 35.38
CA SER A 595 -36.43 -10.45 35.67
C SER A 595 -37.72 -9.65 35.93
N ASN A 596 -37.62 -8.38 36.28
CA ASN A 596 -38.77 -7.50 36.59
C ASN A 596 -38.93 -6.36 35.57
N THR A 597 -37.99 -6.21 34.65
CA THR A 597 -38.06 -5.30 33.51
C THR A 597 -38.52 -6.09 32.31
N ALA A 598 -39.70 -5.80 31.78
CA ALA A 598 -40.05 -6.28 30.44
C ALA A 598 -39.11 -5.59 29.45
N GLY A 599 -38.48 -6.38 28.58
CA GLY A 599 -37.81 -5.87 27.41
C GLY A 599 -38.84 -5.16 26.53
N GLU A 600 -38.39 -4.20 25.76
CA GLU A 600 -39.27 -3.55 24.80
C GLU A 600 -39.63 -4.61 23.76
N ILE A 601 -40.92 -4.80 23.43
CA ILE A 601 -41.26 -5.60 22.24
C ILE A 601 -40.80 -4.76 21.07
N ASP A 602 -39.57 -5.01 20.68
CA ASP A 602 -39.09 -4.69 19.37
C ASP A 602 -39.98 -5.47 18.40
N SER A 603 -40.75 -4.67 17.66
CA SER A 603 -41.68 -5.09 16.62
C SER A 603 -41.27 -4.48 15.28
N ILE A 604 -40.08 -3.88 15.23
CA ILE A 604 -39.58 -3.17 14.06
C ILE A 604 -38.54 -4.10 13.44
N PRO A 605 -38.89 -4.88 12.41
CA PRO A 605 -37.91 -5.74 11.80
C PRO A 605 -36.73 -4.94 11.22
N PRO A 606 -35.58 -5.60 11.01
CA PRO A 606 -34.52 -5.04 10.21
C PRO A 606 -35.04 -4.59 8.85
N ALA A 607 -34.41 -3.57 8.27
CA ALA A 607 -34.72 -3.16 6.90
C ALA A 607 -34.42 -4.30 5.92
N ASP A 608 -35.18 -4.34 4.83
CA ASP A 608 -34.91 -5.27 3.73
C ASP A 608 -33.55 -4.96 3.11
N VAL A 609 -32.80 -6.01 2.77
CA VAL A 609 -31.54 -5.87 2.04
C VAL A 609 -31.85 -5.75 0.55
N ASP A 610 -31.86 -4.53 0.05
CA ASP A 610 -32.17 -4.26 -1.36
C ASP A 610 -30.91 -4.28 -2.26
N ASP A 611 -29.72 -4.42 -1.65
CA ASP A 611 -28.42 -4.31 -2.31
C ASP A 611 -27.57 -5.59 -2.22
N LEU A 612 -28.18 -6.75 -1.94
CA LEU A 612 -27.47 -8.02 -2.01
C LEU A 612 -26.87 -8.16 -3.41
N SER A 613 -25.59 -8.49 -3.48
CA SER A 613 -24.85 -8.77 -4.70
C SER A 613 -24.16 -10.12 -4.60
N ALA A 614 -24.02 -10.81 -5.74
CA ALA A 614 -23.32 -12.07 -5.85
C ALA A 614 -22.39 -12.02 -7.06
N VAL A 615 -21.14 -12.43 -6.87
CA VAL A 615 -20.15 -12.61 -7.94
C VAL A 615 -19.44 -13.96 -7.77
N PRO A 616 -18.91 -14.57 -8.84
CA PRO A 616 -18.08 -15.77 -8.70
C PRO A 616 -16.97 -15.53 -7.65
N GLY A 617 -16.73 -16.54 -6.81
CA GLY A 617 -15.70 -16.48 -5.78
C GLY A 617 -14.28 -16.63 -6.35
N THR A 618 -13.31 -16.93 -5.49
CA THR A 618 -11.89 -17.11 -5.88
C THR A 618 -11.40 -18.55 -5.69
N ALA A 619 -12.24 -19.43 -5.15
CA ALA A 619 -11.97 -20.85 -4.97
C ALA A 619 -13.01 -21.67 -5.75
N GLU A 620 -12.62 -22.85 -6.24
CA GLU A 620 -13.51 -23.72 -7.00
C GLU A 620 -14.83 -24.02 -6.26
N GLY A 621 -15.96 -23.81 -6.93
CA GLY A 621 -17.29 -24.00 -6.36
C GLY A 621 -17.70 -22.93 -5.33
N SER A 622 -17.23 -21.68 -5.47
CA SER A 622 -17.58 -20.58 -4.57
C SER A 622 -18.23 -19.36 -5.24
N ILE A 623 -19.05 -18.63 -4.49
CA ILE A 623 -19.67 -17.34 -4.85
C ILE A 623 -19.41 -16.36 -3.69
N ASN A 624 -18.94 -15.16 -3.99
CA ASN A 624 -18.81 -14.08 -3.03
C ASN A 624 -20.09 -13.24 -3.01
N LEU A 625 -20.64 -13.05 -1.82
CA LEU A 625 -21.83 -12.25 -1.55
C LEU A 625 -21.43 -10.96 -0.81
N SER A 626 -22.07 -9.84 -1.12
CA SER A 626 -21.93 -8.60 -0.34
C SER A 626 -23.24 -7.81 -0.28
N TRP A 627 -23.44 -7.09 0.81
CA TRP A 627 -24.62 -6.27 1.07
C TRP A 627 -24.32 -5.23 2.16
N VAL A 628 -25.19 -4.23 2.32
CA VAL A 628 -25.16 -3.34 3.49
C VAL A 628 -25.94 -3.99 4.63
N ALA A 629 -25.33 -4.11 5.80
CA ALA A 629 -25.98 -4.67 6.98
C ALA A 629 -27.18 -3.79 7.37
N PRO A 630 -28.39 -4.37 7.50
CA PRO A 630 -29.50 -3.69 8.15
C PRO A 630 -29.21 -3.47 9.64
N GLY A 631 -29.97 -2.58 10.26
CA GLY A 631 -29.97 -2.42 11.70
C GLY A 631 -30.74 -3.54 12.40
N ASP A 632 -30.89 -3.38 13.70
CA ASP A 632 -31.86 -4.14 14.50
C ASP A 632 -33.27 -3.63 14.18
N ASP A 633 -33.48 -2.32 14.34
CA ASP A 633 -34.74 -1.62 14.02
C ASP A 633 -34.59 -0.83 12.70
N GLY A 634 -35.01 -1.42 11.59
CA GLY A 634 -34.81 -0.83 10.27
C GLY A 634 -33.33 -0.69 9.92
N ALA A 635 -32.79 0.53 9.98
CA ALA A 635 -31.38 0.83 9.72
C ALA A 635 -30.55 1.11 10.99
N ASN A 636 -31.19 1.16 12.18
CA ASN A 636 -30.53 1.53 13.43
C ASN A 636 -30.15 0.29 14.25
N GLY A 637 -29.00 0.33 14.93
CA GLY A 637 -28.52 -0.80 15.73
C GLY A 637 -27.82 -1.87 14.90
N THR A 638 -27.73 -3.09 15.42
CA THR A 638 -27.07 -4.23 14.76
C THR A 638 -28.02 -5.40 14.81
N ALA A 639 -28.32 -6.04 13.68
CA ALA A 639 -29.15 -7.23 13.65
C ALA A 639 -28.51 -8.43 14.37
N SER A 640 -29.28 -9.49 14.64
CA SER A 640 -28.78 -10.70 15.31
C SER A 640 -28.10 -11.67 14.36
N HIS A 641 -28.75 -12.02 13.24
CA HIS A 641 -28.20 -12.96 12.26
C HIS A 641 -28.84 -12.82 10.87
N TYR A 642 -28.26 -13.52 9.89
CA TYR A 642 -28.81 -13.63 8.55
C TYR A 642 -29.31 -15.05 8.28
N ILE A 643 -30.41 -15.16 7.53
CA ILE A 643 -30.83 -16.41 6.88
C ILE A 643 -30.50 -16.26 5.40
N VAL A 644 -29.42 -16.89 4.94
CA VAL A 644 -29.01 -16.87 3.52
C VAL A 644 -29.44 -18.16 2.85
N LYS A 645 -30.14 -18.06 1.72
CA LYS A 645 -30.69 -19.17 0.96
C LYS A 645 -30.20 -19.15 -0.47
N TYR A 646 -30.00 -20.34 -1.06
CA TYR A 646 -29.61 -20.50 -2.45
C TYR A 646 -30.30 -21.69 -3.15
N SER A 647 -30.40 -21.63 -4.47
CA SER A 647 -31.03 -22.64 -5.32
C SER A 647 -30.48 -22.57 -6.74
N GLN A 648 -30.42 -23.70 -7.46
CA GLN A 648 -30.11 -23.71 -8.91
C GLN A 648 -31.33 -23.37 -9.78
N SER A 649 -32.52 -23.31 -9.19
CA SER A 649 -33.75 -22.80 -9.83
C SER A 649 -34.13 -21.45 -9.20
N PRO A 650 -34.66 -20.50 -10.00
CA PRO A 650 -35.19 -19.26 -9.46
C PRO A 650 -36.21 -19.54 -8.35
N PHE A 651 -36.20 -18.72 -7.30
CA PHE A 651 -37.20 -18.75 -6.23
C PHE A 651 -37.66 -17.31 -5.94
N ASP A 652 -38.66 -17.17 -5.09
CA ASP A 652 -39.26 -15.89 -4.71
C ASP A 652 -39.54 -15.83 -3.20
N ALA A 653 -40.15 -14.74 -2.74
CA ALA A 653 -40.49 -14.58 -1.32
C ALA A 653 -41.35 -15.74 -0.79
N GLY A 654 -42.27 -16.27 -1.61
CA GLY A 654 -43.17 -17.36 -1.24
C GLY A 654 -42.53 -18.75 -1.27
N SER A 655 -41.38 -18.89 -1.93
CA SER A 655 -40.62 -20.14 -2.03
C SER A 655 -39.24 -20.10 -1.34
N PHE A 656 -38.90 -18.99 -0.66
CA PHE A 656 -37.65 -18.78 0.08
C PHE A 656 -37.34 -19.89 1.11
N ASP A 657 -38.33 -20.28 1.91
CA ASP A 657 -38.11 -21.25 2.99
C ASP A 657 -37.83 -22.68 2.46
N ALA A 658 -38.25 -22.95 1.21
CA ALA A 658 -37.98 -24.22 0.53
C ALA A 658 -36.59 -24.29 -0.14
N ALA A 659 -35.89 -23.16 -0.27
CA ALA A 659 -34.53 -23.10 -0.82
C ALA A 659 -33.46 -23.58 0.18
N THR A 660 -32.29 -23.93 -0.32
CA THR A 660 -31.20 -24.52 0.48
C THR A 660 -30.55 -23.45 1.35
N SER A 661 -30.35 -23.71 2.65
CA SER A 661 -29.65 -22.78 3.55
C SER A 661 -28.14 -22.80 3.31
N ALA A 662 -27.53 -21.63 3.24
CA ALA A 662 -26.09 -21.47 3.31
C ALA A 662 -25.58 -21.79 4.73
N ALA A 663 -24.41 -22.42 4.83
CA ALA A 663 -23.78 -22.70 6.11
C ALA A 663 -23.03 -21.47 6.62
N ASN A 664 -23.08 -21.23 7.93
CA ASN A 664 -22.30 -20.20 8.65
C ASN A 664 -22.37 -18.76 8.05
N PRO A 665 -23.57 -18.14 7.94
CA PRO A 665 -23.64 -16.71 7.66
C PRO A 665 -22.82 -15.88 8.68
N PRO A 666 -22.22 -14.76 8.26
CA PRO A 666 -21.41 -13.92 9.14
C PRO A 666 -22.27 -13.30 10.24
N THR A 667 -21.67 -13.03 11.41
CA THR A 667 -22.33 -12.22 12.44
C THR A 667 -22.59 -10.81 11.91
N PRO A 668 -23.82 -10.28 11.99
CA PRO A 668 -24.13 -8.93 11.52
C PRO A 668 -23.25 -7.85 12.16
N VAL A 669 -22.81 -6.89 11.36
CA VAL A 669 -22.17 -5.64 11.80
C VAL A 669 -23.22 -4.54 11.98
N VAL A 670 -22.83 -3.42 12.58
CA VAL A 670 -23.74 -2.28 12.79
C VAL A 670 -24.39 -1.82 11.49
N GLY A 671 -25.67 -1.47 11.57
CA GLY A 671 -26.49 -1.01 10.45
C GLY A 671 -25.81 0.09 9.64
N GLY A 672 -25.80 -0.07 8.32
CA GLY A 672 -25.14 0.83 7.38
C GLY A 672 -23.66 0.49 7.09
N ALA A 673 -23.05 -0.46 7.80
CA ALA A 673 -21.73 -0.98 7.44
C ALA A 673 -21.83 -2.10 6.39
N ASN A 674 -20.80 -2.25 5.55
CA ASN A 674 -20.75 -3.32 4.56
C ASN A 674 -20.51 -4.68 5.22
N GLN A 675 -21.25 -5.69 4.77
CA GLN A 675 -21.13 -7.09 5.16
C GLN A 675 -20.82 -7.94 3.92
N ASN A 676 -20.14 -9.07 4.10
CA ASN A 676 -19.89 -10.03 3.04
C ASN A 676 -19.88 -11.49 3.56
N MET A 677 -20.09 -12.44 2.65
CA MET A 677 -20.03 -13.88 2.91
C MET A 677 -19.53 -14.62 1.67
N VAL A 678 -18.79 -15.72 1.86
CA VAL A 678 -18.46 -16.66 0.78
C VAL A 678 -19.39 -17.87 0.87
N LEU A 679 -20.19 -18.08 -0.16
CA LEU A 679 -20.99 -19.29 -0.35
C LEU A 679 -20.12 -20.35 -1.05
N SER A 680 -19.83 -21.47 -0.39
CA SER A 680 -18.88 -22.48 -0.86
C SER A 680 -19.51 -23.88 -0.94
N GLY A 681 -18.79 -24.83 -1.55
CA GLY A 681 -19.27 -26.21 -1.73
C GLY A 681 -20.33 -26.35 -2.83
N LEU A 682 -20.36 -25.40 -3.77
CA LEU A 682 -21.26 -25.38 -4.92
C LEU A 682 -20.66 -26.18 -6.09
N THR A 683 -21.49 -26.55 -7.06
CA THR A 683 -21.00 -27.16 -8.31
C THR A 683 -20.31 -26.09 -9.16
N PRO A 684 -19.01 -26.21 -9.47
CA PRO A 684 -18.27 -25.21 -10.26
C PRO A 684 -18.92 -24.96 -11.62
N GLY A 685 -19.00 -23.69 -12.03
CA GLY A 685 -19.63 -23.25 -13.28
C GLY A 685 -21.16 -23.33 -13.31
N ALA A 686 -21.82 -23.81 -12.24
CA ALA A 686 -23.28 -23.83 -12.18
C ALA A 686 -23.85 -22.50 -11.66
N LEU A 687 -24.95 -22.04 -12.25
CA LEU A 687 -25.68 -20.84 -11.81
C LEU A 687 -26.48 -21.13 -10.53
N TYR A 688 -26.35 -20.23 -9.55
CA TYR A 688 -27.13 -20.25 -8.32
C TYR A 688 -27.84 -18.92 -8.13
N TYR A 689 -29.12 -18.99 -7.78
CA TYR A 689 -29.91 -17.88 -7.24
C TYR A 689 -29.69 -17.84 -5.73
N VAL A 690 -29.54 -16.64 -5.17
CA VAL A 690 -29.27 -16.41 -3.76
C VAL A 690 -30.13 -15.25 -3.28
N ALA A 691 -30.65 -15.37 -2.06
CA ALA A 691 -31.33 -14.29 -1.36
C ALA A 691 -31.12 -14.45 0.14
N LEU A 692 -31.35 -13.39 0.90
CA LEU A 692 -31.25 -13.45 2.36
C LEU A 692 -32.42 -12.75 3.05
N LYS A 693 -32.59 -13.06 4.33
CA LYS A 693 -33.35 -12.27 5.29
C LYS A 693 -32.43 -11.90 6.45
N THR A 694 -32.69 -10.75 7.04
CA THR A 694 -32.02 -10.29 8.27
C THR A 694 -32.98 -10.44 9.43
N VAL A 695 -32.48 -10.98 10.53
CA VAL A 695 -33.26 -11.24 11.73
C VAL A 695 -32.65 -10.45 12.87
N ASP A 696 -33.46 -9.64 13.53
CA ASP A 696 -33.06 -8.87 14.71
C ASP A 696 -32.89 -9.79 15.94
N TYR A 697 -32.54 -9.19 17.07
CA TYR A 697 -32.41 -9.91 18.33
C TYR A 697 -33.75 -10.39 18.91
N SER A 698 -34.87 -9.95 18.36
CA SER A 698 -36.25 -10.22 18.80
C SER A 698 -36.97 -11.26 17.94
N ASP A 699 -36.25 -11.87 16.98
CA ASP A 699 -36.72 -12.79 15.95
C ASP A 699 -37.72 -12.15 14.95
N ASN A 700 -37.79 -10.81 14.85
CA ASN A 700 -38.46 -10.20 13.70
C ASN A 700 -37.52 -10.31 12.47
N SER A 701 -38.09 -10.81 11.39
CA SER A 701 -37.39 -10.96 10.12
C SER A 701 -37.75 -9.81 9.19
N SER A 702 -36.74 -9.28 8.51
CA SER A 702 -36.94 -8.47 7.32
C SER A 702 -37.74 -9.25 6.26
N GLY A 703 -38.22 -8.53 5.25
CA GLY A 703 -38.54 -9.10 3.95
C GLY A 703 -37.33 -9.80 3.31
N ILE A 704 -37.60 -10.57 2.25
CA ILE A 704 -36.53 -11.17 1.44
C ILE A 704 -35.75 -10.04 0.76
N SER A 705 -34.43 -10.20 0.68
CA SER A 705 -33.60 -9.34 -0.15
C SER A 705 -34.02 -9.35 -1.62
N ASN A 706 -33.42 -8.47 -2.41
CA ASN A 706 -33.35 -8.73 -3.85
C ASN A 706 -32.71 -10.11 -4.11
N ILE A 707 -33.23 -10.83 -5.11
CA ILE A 707 -32.76 -12.16 -5.47
C ILE A 707 -31.68 -12.00 -6.52
N VAL A 708 -30.46 -12.39 -6.19
CA VAL A 708 -29.31 -12.32 -7.08
C VAL A 708 -28.96 -13.68 -7.64
N SER A 709 -28.17 -13.71 -8.70
CA SER A 709 -27.64 -14.97 -9.21
C SER A 709 -26.20 -14.81 -9.66
N ALA A 710 -25.37 -15.81 -9.40
CA ALA A 710 -24.01 -15.90 -9.91
C ALA A 710 -23.64 -17.35 -10.22
N GLU A 711 -22.74 -17.54 -11.17
CA GLU A 711 -22.11 -18.84 -11.39
C GLU A 711 -21.06 -19.08 -10.30
N ALA A 712 -21.03 -20.31 -9.77
CA ALA A 712 -19.96 -20.69 -8.87
C ALA A 712 -18.63 -20.73 -9.61
N TYR A 713 -17.58 -20.18 -9.00
CA TYR A 713 -16.26 -20.08 -9.62
C TYR A 713 -15.77 -21.45 -10.10
N VAL A 714 -15.22 -21.50 -11.30
CA VAL A 714 -14.59 -22.68 -11.88
C VAL A 714 -13.12 -22.36 -12.12
N ASP A 715 -12.23 -23.17 -11.55
CA ASP A 715 -10.80 -23.06 -11.81
C ASP A 715 -10.50 -23.75 -13.13
N LEU A 716 -10.49 -22.98 -14.22
CA LEU A 716 -10.03 -23.46 -15.53
C LEU A 716 -8.51 -23.36 -15.59
N GLY A 717 -7.84 -24.13 -14.73
CA GLY A 717 -6.39 -24.33 -14.80
C GLY A 717 -5.99 -24.78 -16.20
N SER A 718 -4.95 -24.17 -16.76
CA SER A 718 -4.51 -24.37 -18.14
C SER A 718 -4.06 -25.80 -18.41
N GLY A 719 -5.02 -26.64 -18.82
CA GLY A 719 -4.80 -27.96 -19.41
C GLY A 719 -5.09 -27.93 -20.90
N GLY A 720 -4.04 -27.72 -21.71
CA GLY A 720 -3.83 -28.36 -23.01
C GLY A 720 -4.84 -28.15 -24.17
N GLU A 721 -4.31 -27.54 -25.24
CA GLU A 721 -4.52 -27.84 -26.67
C GLU A 721 -5.86 -27.52 -27.39
N ASP A 722 -5.72 -26.55 -28.32
CA ASP A 722 -6.07 -26.58 -29.76
C ASP A 722 -7.49 -26.27 -30.32
N SER A 723 -7.45 -25.31 -31.25
CA SER A 723 -8.22 -25.14 -32.50
C SER A 723 -9.62 -24.44 -32.55
N THR A 724 -9.57 -23.24 -33.15
CA THR A 724 -10.40 -22.75 -34.28
C THR A 724 -11.92 -22.69 -34.17
N ASP A 725 -12.45 -21.53 -33.74
CA ASP A 725 -13.43 -20.75 -34.51
C ASP A 725 -13.63 -19.38 -33.82
N MET A 726 -13.12 -18.32 -34.45
CA MET A 726 -12.88 -17.05 -33.78
C MET A 726 -14.05 -16.08 -33.99
N TYR A 727 -15.12 -16.29 -33.20
CA TYR A 727 -16.13 -15.26 -32.94
C TYR A 727 -15.63 -14.37 -31.80
N ILE A 728 -15.80 -13.04 -31.91
CA ILE A 728 -15.79 -12.19 -30.72
C ILE A 728 -17.08 -12.50 -29.97
N SER A 729 -17.06 -13.49 -29.09
CA SER A 729 -18.20 -13.80 -28.21
C SER A 729 -17.88 -13.59 -26.73
N GLN A 730 -16.63 -13.21 -26.39
CA GLN A 730 -16.21 -12.97 -25.02
C GLN A 730 -15.51 -11.61 -24.90
N GLY A 731 -15.79 -10.89 -23.80
CA GLY A 731 -15.20 -9.58 -23.52
C GLY A 731 -15.80 -8.42 -24.32
N MET A 732 -17.12 -8.34 -24.46
CA MET A 732 -17.78 -7.10 -24.90
C MET A 732 -18.10 -6.22 -23.69
N VAL A 733 -17.65 -4.97 -23.72
CA VAL A 733 -17.88 -3.97 -22.67
C VAL A 733 -18.50 -2.73 -23.31
N PRO A 734 -19.68 -2.25 -22.88
CA PRO A 734 -20.50 -2.78 -21.80
C PRO A 734 -21.11 -4.14 -22.16
N PRO A 735 -21.15 -5.11 -21.22
CA PRO A 735 -21.78 -6.40 -21.46
C PRO A 735 -23.29 -6.26 -21.66
N ALA A 736 -23.95 -7.30 -22.17
CA ALA A 736 -25.38 -7.26 -22.43
C ALA A 736 -26.20 -6.95 -21.16
N GLY A 737 -27.11 -5.98 -21.25
CA GLY A 737 -27.93 -5.50 -20.14
C GLY A 737 -27.25 -4.48 -19.21
N ALA A 738 -26.02 -4.04 -19.50
CA ALA A 738 -25.29 -3.12 -18.64
C ALA A 738 -26.02 -1.78 -18.46
N SER A 739 -25.96 -1.18 -17.28
CA SER A 739 -26.38 0.21 -17.09
C SER A 739 -25.17 1.12 -17.14
N VAL A 740 -25.24 2.17 -17.95
CA VAL A 740 -24.14 3.10 -18.19
C VAL A 740 -24.62 4.51 -17.83
N SER A 741 -23.82 5.24 -17.08
CA SER A 741 -24.17 6.57 -16.59
C SER A 741 -23.79 7.70 -17.56
N SER A 742 -22.94 7.39 -18.54
CA SER A 742 -22.49 8.32 -19.57
C SER A 742 -23.41 8.30 -20.78
N THR A 743 -23.82 9.48 -21.26
CA THR A 743 -24.54 9.64 -22.53
C THR A 743 -23.64 9.35 -23.74
N GLN A 744 -22.32 9.33 -23.58
CA GLN A 744 -21.36 8.87 -24.60
C GLN A 744 -20.55 7.71 -24.00
N PRO A 745 -21.02 6.46 -24.11
CA PRO A 745 -20.30 5.31 -23.56
C PRO A 745 -19.18 4.83 -24.49
N THR A 746 -18.16 4.17 -23.93
CA THR A 746 -17.13 3.47 -24.72
C THR A 746 -17.52 2.02 -24.93
N LEU A 747 -17.52 1.56 -26.17
CA LEU A 747 -17.76 0.17 -26.57
C LEU A 747 -16.41 -0.52 -26.85
N SER A 748 -16.12 -1.64 -26.21
CA SER A 748 -14.83 -2.33 -26.26
C SER A 748 -14.98 -3.82 -26.47
N ALA A 749 -14.09 -4.42 -27.24
CA ALA A 749 -14.06 -5.83 -27.56
C ALA A 749 -12.70 -6.44 -27.20
N LEU A 750 -12.68 -7.65 -26.64
CA LEU A 750 -11.44 -8.39 -26.41
C LEU A 750 -10.71 -8.64 -27.73
N ASN A 751 -9.39 -8.45 -27.71
CA ASN A 751 -8.55 -8.64 -28.86
C ASN A 751 -8.44 -10.12 -29.24
N ILE A 752 -8.47 -10.37 -30.54
CA ILE A 752 -8.36 -11.71 -31.09
C ILE A 752 -6.89 -12.16 -31.15
N LEU A 753 -6.64 -13.44 -30.87
CA LEU A 753 -5.31 -14.03 -31.03
C LEU A 753 -5.08 -14.44 -32.50
N ALA A 754 -5.09 -13.45 -33.41
CA ALA A 754 -4.86 -13.66 -34.84
C ALA A 754 -3.61 -12.94 -35.32
N ALA A 755 -2.79 -13.63 -36.12
CA ALA A 755 -1.57 -13.06 -36.70
C ALA A 755 -1.91 -12.01 -37.78
N GLY A 756 -1.29 -10.83 -37.69
CA GLY A 756 -1.43 -9.74 -38.66
C GLY A 756 -2.02 -8.46 -38.04
N THR A 757 -2.25 -7.43 -38.85
CA THR A 757 -2.91 -6.19 -38.41
C THR A 757 -4.42 -6.38 -38.42
N ASN A 758 -5.05 -6.26 -37.25
CA ASN A 758 -6.49 -6.42 -37.07
C ASN A 758 -7.18 -5.05 -36.92
N ASN A 759 -8.36 -4.89 -37.53
CA ASN A 759 -9.18 -3.67 -37.42
C ASN A 759 -10.60 -4.02 -36.95
N TYR A 760 -11.09 -3.29 -35.94
CA TYR A 760 -12.40 -3.48 -35.33
C TYR A 760 -13.41 -2.48 -35.91
N PHE A 761 -14.65 -2.94 -36.05
CA PHE A 761 -15.78 -2.15 -36.52
C PHE A 761 -16.96 -2.33 -35.58
N PHE A 762 -17.40 -1.24 -34.96
CA PHE A 762 -18.48 -1.20 -33.98
C PHE A 762 -19.76 -0.63 -34.60
N GLU A 763 -20.90 -1.17 -34.19
CA GLU A 763 -22.23 -0.74 -34.61
C GLU A 763 -23.11 -0.55 -33.38
N LEU A 764 -23.87 0.55 -33.34
CA LEU A 764 -24.81 0.91 -32.28
C LEU A 764 -26.19 1.19 -32.89
N ALA A 765 -27.24 0.69 -32.26
CA ALA A 765 -28.63 0.80 -32.68
C ALA A 765 -29.57 1.00 -31.48
N SER A 766 -30.79 1.50 -31.72
CA SER A 766 -31.84 1.57 -30.69
C SER A 766 -32.64 0.26 -30.55
N ASP A 767 -32.34 -0.75 -31.36
CA ASP A 767 -33.02 -2.04 -31.35
C ASP A 767 -32.07 -3.21 -31.62
N ALA A 768 -32.41 -4.39 -31.07
CA ALA A 768 -31.58 -5.60 -31.15
C ALA A 768 -31.41 -6.17 -32.57
N SER A 769 -32.26 -5.77 -33.52
CA SER A 769 -32.18 -6.23 -34.91
C SER A 769 -31.26 -5.37 -35.78
N PHE A 770 -30.74 -4.26 -35.23
CA PHE A 770 -29.95 -3.25 -35.96
C PHE A 770 -30.69 -2.66 -37.16
N SER A 771 -32.02 -2.55 -37.06
CA SER A 771 -32.85 -1.91 -38.09
C SER A 771 -32.79 -0.38 -37.97
N ASN A 772 -32.62 0.15 -36.76
CA ASN A 772 -32.49 1.57 -36.47
C ASN A 772 -31.08 1.88 -35.94
N MET A 773 -30.16 2.09 -36.88
CA MET A 773 -28.77 2.44 -36.59
C MET A 773 -28.65 3.85 -36.00
N ILE A 774 -27.86 3.98 -34.93
CA ILE A 774 -27.55 5.24 -34.25
C ILE A 774 -26.17 5.74 -34.67
N SER A 775 -25.15 4.90 -34.58
CA SER A 775 -23.79 5.24 -34.98
C SER A 775 -22.97 4.00 -35.34
N THR A 776 -21.90 4.21 -36.10
CA THR A 776 -20.95 3.18 -36.52
C THR A 776 -19.53 3.72 -36.50
N SER A 777 -18.58 2.93 -36.02
CA SER A 777 -17.17 3.36 -36.01
C SER A 777 -16.53 3.29 -37.40
N GLY A 778 -15.47 4.07 -37.60
CA GLY A 778 -14.45 3.77 -38.62
C GLY A 778 -13.64 2.52 -38.24
N ALA A 779 -12.64 2.16 -39.06
CA ALA A 779 -11.69 1.10 -38.71
C ALA A 779 -10.88 1.50 -37.47
N VAL A 780 -11.02 0.75 -36.39
CA VAL A 780 -10.25 0.94 -35.16
C VAL A 780 -9.13 -0.09 -35.14
N THR A 781 -7.89 0.36 -35.34
CA THR A 781 -6.72 -0.53 -35.28
C THR A 781 -6.63 -1.20 -33.92
N GLU A 782 -6.35 -2.50 -33.93
CA GLU A 782 -6.14 -3.28 -32.71
C GLU A 782 -5.12 -2.61 -31.78
N SER A 783 -5.50 -2.45 -30.52
CA SER A 783 -4.65 -1.86 -29.48
C SER A 783 -3.59 -2.86 -28.98
N ASN A 784 -2.49 -2.35 -28.42
CA ASN A 784 -1.49 -3.18 -27.72
C ASN A 784 -1.98 -3.69 -26.34
N SER A 785 -3.19 -3.32 -25.92
CA SER A 785 -3.89 -3.87 -24.75
C SER A 785 -4.64 -5.17 -25.09
N ASN A 786 -5.23 -5.83 -24.09
CA ASN A 786 -6.07 -7.00 -24.33
C ASN A 786 -7.42 -6.67 -25.00
N TYR A 787 -7.82 -5.41 -25.09
CA TYR A 787 -9.09 -4.96 -25.70
C TYR A 787 -8.86 -3.82 -26.69
N THR A 788 -9.74 -3.71 -27.68
CA THR A 788 -9.84 -2.57 -28.61
C THR A 788 -11.17 -1.85 -28.38
N ALA A 789 -11.13 -0.51 -28.31
CA ALA A 789 -12.23 0.30 -27.82
C ALA A 789 -12.60 1.44 -28.78
N TRP A 790 -13.89 1.80 -28.81
CA TRP A 790 -14.44 2.93 -29.54
C TRP A 790 -15.38 3.75 -28.66
N GLN A 791 -15.09 5.04 -28.51
CA GLN A 791 -15.94 6.01 -27.84
C GLN A 791 -17.13 6.37 -28.74
N VAL A 792 -18.36 6.17 -28.29
CA VAL A 792 -19.56 6.60 -29.03
C VAL A 792 -19.52 8.12 -29.19
N ASP A 793 -19.69 8.58 -30.41
CA ASP A 793 -19.51 9.97 -30.85
C ASP A 793 -20.78 10.83 -30.77
N GLN A 794 -21.88 10.26 -30.27
CA GLN A 794 -23.19 10.92 -30.13
C GLN A 794 -23.69 10.85 -28.69
N ASP A 795 -24.32 11.92 -28.22
CA ASP A 795 -25.03 11.92 -26.93
C ASP A 795 -26.31 11.09 -26.98
N LEU A 796 -26.34 10.04 -26.18
CA LEU A 796 -27.47 9.14 -26.02
C LEU A 796 -28.41 9.65 -24.92
N SER A 797 -29.72 9.48 -25.14
CA SER A 797 -30.73 9.92 -24.18
C SER A 797 -30.78 9.04 -22.93
N GLN A 798 -30.86 9.66 -21.75
CA GLN A 798 -31.01 9.01 -20.45
C GLN A 798 -32.35 8.25 -20.32
N GLY A 799 -32.34 7.18 -19.54
CA GLY A 799 -33.47 6.28 -19.32
C GLY A 799 -33.75 5.29 -20.47
N GLN A 800 -32.89 5.22 -21.49
CA GLN A 800 -33.11 4.42 -22.71
C GLN A 800 -32.09 3.29 -22.87
N THR A 801 -32.54 2.18 -23.47
CA THR A 801 -31.70 1.02 -23.83
C THR A 801 -31.25 1.07 -25.29
N TYR A 802 -29.98 0.77 -25.52
CA TYR A 802 -29.32 0.70 -26.82
C TYR A 802 -28.67 -0.67 -27.03
N PHE A 803 -28.43 -1.05 -28.28
CA PHE A 803 -27.90 -2.35 -28.69
C PHE A 803 -26.66 -2.16 -29.56
N TRP A 804 -25.61 -2.93 -29.33
CA TRP A 804 -24.36 -2.80 -30.06
C TRP A 804 -23.69 -4.14 -30.37
N ARG A 805 -22.87 -4.15 -31.42
CA ARG A 805 -22.11 -5.33 -31.86
C ARG A 805 -20.77 -4.90 -32.49
N VAL A 806 -19.84 -5.84 -32.58
CA VAL A 806 -18.48 -5.58 -33.07
C VAL A 806 -17.96 -6.73 -33.91
N ARG A 807 -17.15 -6.43 -34.94
CA ARG A 807 -16.43 -7.44 -35.72
C ARG A 807 -14.99 -7.03 -35.94
N VAL A 808 -14.14 -8.02 -36.24
CA VAL A 808 -12.76 -7.80 -36.71
C VAL A 808 -12.66 -8.08 -38.19
N ASN A 809 -11.99 -7.19 -38.92
CA ASN A 809 -11.72 -7.33 -40.34
C ASN A 809 -13.02 -7.63 -41.11
N SER A 810 -13.07 -8.78 -41.81
CA SER A 810 -14.23 -9.23 -42.57
C SER A 810 -15.05 -10.31 -41.86
N ASN A 811 -14.77 -10.58 -40.58
CA ASN A 811 -15.43 -11.64 -39.83
C ASN A 811 -16.90 -11.29 -39.52
N PRO A 812 -17.73 -12.27 -39.17
CA PRO A 812 -19.07 -12.02 -38.66
C PRO A 812 -19.05 -11.12 -37.42
N TYR A 813 -20.12 -10.35 -37.23
CA TYR A 813 -20.33 -9.59 -36.00
C TYR A 813 -20.52 -10.51 -34.80
N SER A 814 -20.10 -10.02 -33.65
CA SER A 814 -20.34 -10.59 -32.33
C SER A 814 -21.83 -10.83 -32.09
N GLN A 815 -22.13 -11.54 -31.00
CA GLN A 815 -23.47 -11.48 -30.44
C GLN A 815 -23.82 -10.02 -30.08
N VAL A 816 -25.12 -9.73 -30.13
CA VAL A 816 -25.65 -8.40 -29.81
C VAL A 816 -25.60 -8.20 -28.31
N ALA A 817 -24.93 -7.15 -27.86
CA ALA A 817 -24.98 -6.67 -26.49
C ALA A 817 -25.96 -5.48 -26.40
N SER A 818 -26.50 -5.24 -25.21
CA SER A 818 -27.35 -4.07 -24.92
C SER A 818 -26.85 -3.32 -23.69
N PHE A 819 -27.16 -2.03 -23.60
CA PHE A 819 -26.94 -1.24 -22.39
C PHE A 819 -27.97 -0.13 -22.25
N SER A 820 -28.25 0.32 -21.01
CA SER A 820 -29.21 1.38 -20.71
C SER A 820 -28.53 2.61 -20.10
N ILE A 821 -28.90 3.82 -20.54
CA ILE A 821 -28.43 5.04 -19.90
C ILE A 821 -29.29 5.35 -18.66
N LEU A 822 -28.68 5.59 -17.49
CA LEU A 822 -29.40 5.86 -16.22
C LEU A 822 -30.15 7.22 -16.24
N ALA A 823 -31.29 7.33 -15.52
CA ALA A 823 -32.08 8.57 -15.35
C ALA A 823 -32.07 9.06 -13.89
N THR A 824 -31.87 10.37 -13.64
CA THR A 824 -31.53 10.91 -12.30
C THR A 824 -32.72 11.58 -11.55
N ALA A 825 -32.80 11.42 -10.22
CA ALA A 825 -33.63 12.22 -9.30
C ALA A 825 -32.81 12.66 -8.06
N ALA A 826 -33.05 13.88 -7.55
CA ALA A 826 -32.20 14.59 -6.59
C ALA A 826 -32.87 14.84 -5.22
N ALA A 827 -32.45 14.15 -4.17
CA ALA A 827 -32.45 14.56 -2.75
C ALA A 827 -31.82 13.42 -1.93
N ASN A 828 -30.85 13.71 -1.06
CA ASN A 828 -29.97 12.76 -0.37
C ASN A 828 -29.00 11.99 -1.29
N TYR A 829 -28.73 12.56 -2.45
CA TYR A 829 -27.76 12.00 -3.36
C TYR A 829 -26.35 12.29 -2.84
N GLU A 830 -25.73 11.27 -2.22
CA GLU A 830 -24.29 11.30 -1.97
C GLU A 830 -23.56 10.90 -3.26
N PRO A 831 -22.65 11.74 -3.77
CA PRO A 831 -21.85 11.39 -4.90
C PRO A 831 -21.11 10.07 -4.62
N LYS A 832 -21.11 9.13 -5.57
CA LYS A 832 -20.41 7.85 -5.40
C LYS A 832 -19.46 7.63 -6.57
N ALA A 833 -18.28 7.10 -6.27
CA ALA A 833 -17.30 6.72 -7.27
C ALA A 833 -17.26 5.19 -7.39
N TYR A 834 -17.64 4.65 -8.57
CA TYR A 834 -17.67 3.21 -8.84
C TYR A 834 -17.22 2.89 -10.28
N PRO A 835 -16.60 1.73 -10.55
CA PRO A 835 -16.18 0.70 -9.60
C PRO A 835 -15.13 1.19 -8.61
N ASN A 836 -15.12 0.60 -7.42
CA ASN A 836 -14.14 0.87 -6.39
C ASN A 836 -14.09 -0.34 -5.42
N PRO A 837 -13.06 -1.19 -5.49
CA PRO A 837 -11.83 -0.96 -6.22
C PRO A 837 -11.97 -1.02 -7.77
N ILE A 838 -11.09 -0.33 -8.51
CA ILE A 838 -11.12 -0.15 -9.97
C ILE A 838 -9.83 -0.64 -10.64
N ASP A 839 -9.93 -1.42 -11.71
CA ASP A 839 -8.78 -1.71 -12.58
C ASP A 839 -8.81 -0.90 -13.87
N PHE A 840 -7.94 0.12 -13.94
CA PHE A 840 -7.76 0.96 -15.13
C PHE A 840 -6.94 0.27 -16.24
N SER A 841 -6.17 -0.78 -15.93
CA SER A 841 -5.42 -1.58 -16.91
C SER A 841 -6.34 -2.38 -17.83
N ALA A 842 -7.50 -2.77 -17.30
CA ALA A 842 -8.60 -3.37 -18.03
C ALA A 842 -9.42 -2.34 -18.86
N GLY A 843 -9.05 -1.06 -18.86
CA GLY A 843 -9.75 0.02 -19.57
C GLY A 843 -11.04 0.51 -18.88
N THR A 844 -11.31 0.05 -17.66
CA THR A 844 -12.51 0.36 -16.88
C THR A 844 -12.48 1.80 -16.35
N LEU A 845 -13.58 2.56 -16.45
CA LEU A 845 -13.66 3.94 -15.97
C LEU A 845 -14.29 3.99 -14.56
N VAL A 846 -13.80 4.85 -13.67
CA VAL A 846 -14.53 5.23 -12.45
C VAL A 846 -15.58 6.24 -12.82
N THR A 847 -16.84 5.87 -12.67
CA THR A 847 -17.96 6.80 -12.72
C THR A 847 -18.13 7.46 -11.37
N PHE A 848 -18.05 8.78 -11.36
CA PHE A 848 -18.61 9.62 -10.31
C PHE A 848 -20.05 9.90 -10.64
N ASP A 849 -20.95 9.33 -9.86
CA ASP A 849 -22.35 9.69 -9.86
C ASP A 849 -22.43 11.02 -9.08
N LEU A 850 -22.88 12.10 -9.72
CA LEU A 850 -22.92 13.48 -9.21
C LEU A 850 -24.37 13.99 -9.09
N PRO A 851 -24.65 14.93 -8.16
CA PRO A 851 -25.97 15.56 -8.07
C PRO A 851 -26.38 16.20 -9.40
N SER A 852 -27.70 16.42 -9.58
CA SER A 852 -28.20 17.13 -10.76
C SER A 852 -27.84 18.63 -10.79
N ALA A 853 -27.34 19.17 -9.68
CA ALA A 853 -26.83 20.53 -9.56
C ALA A 853 -25.34 20.59 -9.94
N SER A 854 -24.88 21.75 -10.45
CA SER A 854 -23.50 21.97 -10.87
C SER A 854 -22.52 21.73 -9.71
N SER A 855 -21.53 20.87 -9.94
CA SER A 855 -20.60 20.35 -8.93
C SER A 855 -19.15 20.51 -9.36
N ASP A 856 -18.27 20.67 -8.38
CA ASP A 856 -16.82 20.59 -8.55
C ASP A 856 -16.32 19.24 -7.98
N LEU A 857 -15.75 18.39 -8.83
CA LEU A 857 -15.10 17.14 -8.42
C LEU A 857 -13.59 17.34 -8.35
N LEU A 858 -13.03 17.07 -7.18
CA LEU A 858 -11.61 17.04 -6.90
C LEU A 858 -11.21 15.62 -6.49
N ILE A 859 -10.47 14.93 -7.34
CA ILE A 859 -9.81 13.67 -7.00
C ILE A 859 -8.40 14.01 -6.55
N THR A 860 -7.98 13.46 -5.43
CA THR A 860 -6.64 13.61 -4.90
C THR A 860 -6.00 12.26 -4.60
N THR A 861 -4.70 12.24 -4.43
CA THR A 861 -4.05 11.14 -3.71
C THR A 861 -4.40 11.23 -2.21
N ILE A 862 -4.05 10.20 -1.44
CA ILE A 862 -4.23 10.20 0.04
C ILE A 862 -3.38 11.28 0.74
N SER A 863 -2.30 11.74 0.10
CA SER A 863 -1.46 12.86 0.54
C SER A 863 -2.01 14.24 0.14
N GLY A 864 -3.18 14.29 -0.51
CA GLY A 864 -3.90 15.53 -0.83
C GLY A 864 -3.48 16.22 -2.14
N GLU A 865 -2.62 15.59 -2.95
CA GLU A 865 -2.25 16.12 -4.27
C GLU A 865 -3.38 15.95 -5.26
N THR A 866 -3.68 17.00 -6.03
CA THR A 866 -4.77 16.97 -7.02
C THR A 866 -4.41 16.06 -8.18
N VAL A 867 -5.20 15.01 -8.34
CA VAL A 867 -5.13 14.07 -9.46
C VAL A 867 -6.03 14.53 -10.59
N LEU A 868 -7.23 15.00 -10.28
CA LEU A 868 -8.17 15.53 -11.27
C LEU A 868 -9.05 16.60 -10.62
N LEU A 869 -9.18 17.78 -11.21
CA LEU A 869 -10.17 18.77 -10.83
C LEU A 869 -11.10 19.06 -12.01
N LYS A 870 -12.40 18.88 -11.82
CA LYS A 870 -13.41 19.17 -12.84
C LYS A 870 -14.53 19.98 -12.24
N SER A 871 -14.73 21.16 -12.82
CA SER A 871 -15.76 22.12 -12.42
C SER A 871 -16.94 22.10 -13.37
N ASP A 872 -18.08 22.54 -12.87
CA ASP A 872 -19.35 22.65 -13.59
C ASP A 872 -19.85 21.33 -14.21
N ILE A 873 -19.65 20.22 -13.50
CA ILE A 873 -20.12 18.89 -13.88
C ILE A 873 -21.36 18.49 -13.07
N SER A 874 -22.28 17.72 -13.64
CA SER A 874 -23.50 17.26 -12.96
C SER A 874 -23.97 15.93 -13.54
N GLY A 875 -24.80 15.19 -12.79
CA GLY A 875 -25.32 13.89 -13.22
C GLY A 875 -24.28 12.77 -13.11
N SER A 876 -23.40 12.57 -14.09
CA SER A 876 -22.27 11.65 -13.92
C SER A 876 -21.02 12.12 -14.63
N PHE A 877 -19.86 11.76 -14.09
CA PHE A 877 -18.56 12.09 -14.62
C PHE A 877 -17.67 10.85 -14.61
N GLN A 878 -17.22 10.41 -15.79
CA GLN A 878 -16.36 9.23 -15.90
C GLN A 878 -14.89 9.61 -15.94
N TRP A 879 -14.15 9.02 -15.03
CA TRP A 879 -12.73 9.16 -14.88
C TRP A 879 -12.05 7.88 -15.34
N ASN A 880 -11.27 7.95 -16.42
CA ASN A 880 -10.46 6.85 -16.96
C ASN A 880 -9.19 6.56 -16.16
N GLY A 881 -9.17 7.02 -14.91
CA GLY A 881 -7.98 6.98 -14.10
C GLY A 881 -6.92 7.93 -14.61
N LYS A 882 -7.14 8.77 -15.62
CA LYS A 882 -6.11 9.71 -16.04
C LYS A 882 -6.16 10.98 -15.21
N ASN A 883 -5.03 11.41 -14.68
CA ASN A 883 -4.93 12.72 -14.09
C ASN A 883 -5.13 13.83 -15.15
N GLU A 884 -5.20 15.11 -14.73
CA GLU A 884 -5.47 16.23 -15.66
C GLU A 884 -4.51 16.32 -16.85
N ALA A 885 -3.29 15.85 -16.65
CA ALA A 885 -2.28 15.88 -17.68
C ALA A 885 -2.50 14.76 -18.72
N GLY A 886 -3.27 13.72 -18.40
CA GLY A 886 -3.61 12.59 -19.29
C GLY A 886 -2.87 11.29 -18.96
N GLY A 887 -2.16 11.23 -17.83
CA GLY A 887 -1.43 10.04 -17.37
C GLY A 887 -2.29 9.18 -16.45
N THR A 888 -2.27 7.86 -16.63
CA THR A 888 -3.08 6.92 -15.84
C THR A 888 -2.60 6.84 -14.39
N VAL A 889 -3.54 6.75 -13.46
CA VAL A 889 -3.31 6.57 -12.04
C VAL A 889 -2.85 5.17 -11.75
N ALA A 890 -2.06 5.05 -10.71
CA ALA A 890 -1.35 3.84 -10.40
C ALA A 890 -2.28 2.75 -9.88
N ILE A 891 -2.05 1.54 -10.38
CA ILE A 891 -2.68 0.28 -9.97
C ILE A 891 -2.27 -0.06 -8.54
N GLY A 892 -3.19 -0.61 -7.75
CA GLY A 892 -3.00 -0.94 -6.34
C GLY A 892 -3.11 0.24 -5.36
N GLN A 893 -3.24 1.48 -5.84
CA GLN A 893 -3.29 2.69 -5.01
C GLN A 893 -4.70 3.05 -4.55
N THR A 894 -4.82 3.88 -3.52
CA THR A 894 -6.10 4.49 -3.14
C THR A 894 -6.04 5.99 -3.37
N TYR A 895 -7.01 6.54 -4.09
CA TYR A 895 -7.20 7.97 -4.31
C TYR A 895 -8.33 8.45 -3.42
N LEU A 896 -8.24 9.65 -2.89
CA LEU A 896 -9.37 10.30 -2.23
C LEU A 896 -10.11 11.13 -3.27
N TRP A 897 -11.39 11.36 -3.08
CA TRP A 897 -12.12 12.27 -3.94
C TRP A 897 -13.05 13.11 -3.10
N TYR A 898 -13.33 14.31 -3.58
CA TYR A 898 -14.14 15.33 -2.95
C TYR A 898 -15.07 15.92 -4.00
N VAL A 899 -16.37 15.96 -3.73
CA VAL A 899 -17.33 16.62 -4.62
C VAL A 899 -17.97 17.76 -3.84
N THR A 900 -17.78 18.98 -4.30
CA THR A 900 -18.39 20.17 -3.72
C THR A 900 -19.55 20.62 -4.60
N SER A 901 -20.77 20.60 -4.05
CA SER A 901 -21.99 21.04 -4.74
C SER A 901 -22.84 21.86 -3.78
N GLU A 902 -23.31 23.03 -4.23
CA GLU A 902 -24.13 23.96 -3.44
C GLU A 902 -23.58 24.28 -2.02
N GLY A 903 -22.25 24.29 -1.87
CA GLY A 903 -21.57 24.61 -0.61
C GLY A 903 -21.36 23.42 0.35
N VAL A 904 -21.84 22.22 0.00
CA VAL A 904 -21.59 20.97 0.73
C VAL A 904 -20.48 20.18 0.05
N THR A 905 -19.51 19.67 0.81
CA THR A 905 -18.41 18.85 0.28
C THR A 905 -18.53 17.40 0.76
N TYR A 906 -18.78 16.51 -0.18
CA TYR A 906 -18.77 15.06 0.00
C TYR A 906 -17.37 14.53 -0.25
N LYS A 907 -17.02 13.40 0.36
CA LYS A 907 -15.69 12.81 0.21
C LYS A 907 -15.72 11.30 0.25
N GLY A 908 -14.81 10.67 -0.47
CA GLY A 908 -14.66 9.22 -0.48
C GLY A 908 -13.27 8.82 -0.94
N LYS A 909 -13.11 7.53 -1.25
CA LYS A 909 -11.86 6.98 -1.78
C LYS A 909 -12.12 6.09 -2.98
N ILE A 910 -11.11 5.84 -3.82
CA ILE A 910 -11.10 4.96 -4.98
C ILE A 910 -9.83 4.12 -4.90
N ALA A 911 -9.95 2.84 -4.62
CA ALA A 911 -8.87 1.88 -4.61
C ALA A 911 -8.66 1.36 -6.04
N VAL A 912 -7.67 1.85 -6.74
CA VAL A 912 -7.26 1.27 -8.00
C VAL A 912 -6.59 -0.07 -7.72
N ILE A 913 -7.00 -1.12 -8.40
CA ILE A 913 -6.44 -2.47 -8.42
C ILE A 913 -6.05 -2.78 -9.85
N GLY A 914 -5.48 -3.93 -10.14
CA GLY A 914 -5.22 -4.32 -11.52
C GLY A 914 -4.15 -5.35 -11.66
#